data_AF-G7CIT6-F1
#
_entry.id   AF-G7CIT6-F1
#
_cell.length_a   1.000
_cell.length_b   1.000
_cell.length_c   1.000
_cell.angle_alpha   90.00
_cell.angle_beta   90.00
_cell.angle_gamma   90.00
#
_symmetry.space_group_name_H-M   'P 1'
#
loop_
_entity.id
_entity.type
_entity.pdbx_description
1 polymer ?
#
loop_
_entity_poly.entity_id
_entity_poly.type
_entity_poly.pdbx_seq_one_letter_code
_entity_poly.pdbx_strand_id
1 'polypeptide(L)'
;MVLQHSSADESAARARRASPAGLGAQSKASFSVTEPVPYAPTGTLRNPFPPIADYGFLSDCETTCLISSSGSVEWLCVPRPDSPSVFGAILDRGAGHFRLGPYGVSVPAARRYLPGSLILETTWQTHTGWLIVRDALVMGPWHDIETRSRTHRRTPMDWDAEHILLRTVRCVSGTVELVMNCEPAFDYHRNNATWEYSAAAYGEAIARATENPDSHPTLRLTTNLRIGLEGREARARTRLKEGDNVFVALSWSKHPAPQTYEEAAEKMWQTSEAWRQWINIGNFPDHPWRGYLQRSALTLKGLTYSPTGALLAASTTSLPETPQGERNWDYRYAWVRDSTFALWGLYTLGLDREADDFFAFIADVSGANNGERHPLQVMYAVGGERTLVEEELPHLSGYDNARPVRIGNGAYNQRQHDIWGTMLDSVYLHAKSREQIPPTLWPVLKQQVEEAIKHWREPDRGIWEVRGEPQHFTSSKVMCWVALDRGSKLAELQGEKSYAQQWRAIAEEIKADVLANGVDERGVFVQRYGSKALDASLLLVPLVRFLPPDDPRVRATVLAIADELTEEGLVLRYRVEETDDGLSGEEGTFTICSFWLVSALVEIGEVRRAKHLCERLLSFASPLHLYAEEIEPRTGRHLGNFPQAFTHLALINAVVHVIRAEEEADGSGEFIPANAPM
;
A
#
# COMPACT_ATOMS: atom_id res chain seq x y z
N MET A 1 -8.70 18.91 72.14
CA MET A 1 -8.20 18.30 73.40
C MET A 1 -6.69 18.12 73.22
N VAL A 2 -5.92 19.22 73.32
CA VAL A 2 -5.18 19.71 74.50
C VAL A 2 -3.80 19.03 74.65
N LEU A 3 -2.76 19.82 74.33
CA LEU A 3 -1.38 19.93 74.90
C LEU A 3 -0.40 18.75 74.75
N GLN A 4 0.77 18.92 74.08
CA GLN A 4 2.03 19.60 74.45
C GLN A 4 2.88 18.90 75.54
N HIS A 5 4.12 18.54 75.19
CA HIS A 5 5.42 18.83 75.86
C HIS A 5 6.56 18.15 75.05
N SER A 6 7.60 18.86 74.54
CA SER A 6 8.73 19.54 75.22
C SER A 6 9.64 18.51 75.93
N SER A 7 10.96 18.41 75.79
CA SER A 7 12.05 19.29 75.31
C SER A 7 13.38 18.50 75.37
N ALA A 8 14.35 18.87 74.50
CA ALA A 8 15.77 19.18 74.77
C ALA A 8 16.66 18.19 75.60
N ASP A 9 17.98 18.06 75.45
CA ASP A 9 19.00 18.88 74.78
C ASP A 9 20.35 18.12 74.76
N GLU A 10 21.30 18.65 73.97
CA GLU A 10 22.77 18.67 74.16
C GLU A 10 23.58 17.37 74.40
N SER A 11 24.86 17.23 74.06
CA SER A 11 25.88 17.92 73.25
C SER A 11 27.20 17.15 73.52
N ALA A 12 28.16 17.22 72.60
CA ALA A 12 29.61 17.41 72.86
C ALA A 12 30.51 16.62 71.89
N ALA A 13 31.31 17.38 71.18
CA ALA A 13 32.31 16.97 70.20
C ALA A 13 33.70 16.78 70.83
N ARG A 14 34.57 15.98 70.20
CA ARG A 14 36.03 16.26 70.12
C ARG A 14 36.79 15.46 69.04
N ALA A 15 37.03 16.16 67.93
CA ALA A 15 38.26 16.35 67.13
C ALA A 15 39.42 15.31 67.04
N ARG A 16 39.76 15.02 65.76
CA ARG A 16 41.11 14.94 65.09
C ARG A 16 41.98 13.69 65.43
N ARG A 17 42.66 12.98 64.49
CA ARG A 17 43.43 13.40 63.30
C ARG A 17 43.89 12.17 62.46
N ALA A 18 44.14 12.41 61.16
CA ALA A 18 45.12 11.79 60.24
C ALA A 18 44.86 10.42 59.56
N SER A 19 44.71 10.47 58.23
CA SER A 19 44.93 9.38 57.24
C SER A 19 46.42 9.07 57.05
N PRO A 20 46.79 7.93 56.40
CA PRO A 20 47.01 8.00 54.95
C PRO A 20 46.53 6.78 54.15
N ALA A 21 46.55 6.97 52.83
CA ALA A 21 46.07 6.12 51.76
C ALA A 21 46.71 4.72 51.64
N GLY A 22 45.97 3.81 51.00
CA GLY A 22 46.46 2.53 50.49
C GLY A 22 45.37 1.78 49.74
N LEU A 23 45.34 1.93 48.41
CA LEU A 23 44.53 1.14 47.47
C LEU A 23 44.93 -0.34 47.54
N GLY A 24 43.96 -1.25 47.64
CA GLY A 24 44.21 -2.69 47.54
C GLY A 24 42.95 -3.57 47.54
N ALA A 25 42.68 -4.16 46.38
CA ALA A 25 42.01 -5.44 46.15
C ALA A 25 40.53 -5.64 46.55
N GLN A 26 39.72 -5.82 45.50
CA GLN A 26 38.33 -6.29 45.52
C GLN A 26 38.19 -7.68 46.17
N SER A 27 37.25 -7.83 47.12
CA SER A 27 36.81 -9.13 47.64
C SER A 27 35.38 -9.46 47.18
N LYS A 28 35.24 -10.65 46.61
CA LYS A 28 34.02 -11.30 46.09
C LYS A 28 32.86 -11.27 47.10
N ALA A 29 31.71 -10.73 46.69
CA ALA A 29 30.43 -10.97 47.34
C ALA A 29 29.71 -12.16 46.66
N SER A 30 29.30 -13.14 47.46
CA SER A 30 28.56 -14.33 47.06
C SER A 30 27.12 -13.97 46.68
N PHE A 31 26.70 -14.31 45.47
CA PHE A 31 25.28 -14.27 45.07
C PHE A 31 24.55 -15.48 45.67
N SER A 32 23.53 -15.25 46.51
CA SER A 32 22.58 -16.30 46.88
C SER A 32 21.50 -16.40 45.80
N VAL A 33 21.26 -17.60 45.29
CA VAL A 33 20.20 -17.89 44.34
C VAL A 33 18.86 -17.77 45.06
N THR A 34 18.11 -16.70 44.79
CA THR A 34 16.69 -16.59 45.16
C THR A 34 15.87 -17.50 44.25
N GLU A 35 14.95 -18.26 44.84
CA GLU A 35 14.02 -19.16 44.16
C GLU A 35 13.30 -18.51 42.97
N PRO A 36 12.98 -19.25 41.90
CA PRO A 36 12.30 -18.69 40.74
C PRO A 36 10.93 -18.15 41.13
N VAL A 37 10.74 -16.84 40.92
CA VAL A 37 9.42 -16.22 40.96
C VAL A 37 8.54 -16.94 39.95
N PRO A 38 7.38 -17.51 40.34
CA PRO A 38 6.47 -18.13 39.40
C PRO A 38 6.03 -17.07 38.40
N TYR A 39 6.41 -17.25 37.13
CA TYR A 39 5.85 -16.48 36.03
C TYR A 39 4.36 -16.82 35.94
N ALA A 40 3.52 -15.96 36.50
CA ALA A 40 2.10 -15.96 36.19
C ALA A 40 1.97 -15.47 34.74
N PRO A 41 1.51 -16.29 33.79
CA PRO A 41 1.25 -15.80 32.44
C PRO A 41 0.12 -14.78 32.56
N THR A 42 0.45 -13.50 32.40
CA THR A 42 -0.54 -12.49 32.07
C THR A 42 -1.16 -12.93 30.76
N GLY A 43 -2.40 -13.41 30.82
CA GLY A 43 -3.16 -13.91 29.69
C GLY A 43 -3.48 -12.80 28.70
N THR A 44 -2.50 -12.38 27.92
CA THR A 44 -2.73 -11.84 26.58
C THR A 44 -2.91 -13.07 25.68
N LEU A 45 -4.16 -13.39 25.32
CA LEU A 45 -4.42 -14.31 24.23
C LEU A 45 -3.60 -13.82 23.03
N ARG A 46 -2.70 -14.66 22.51
CA ARG A 46 -1.94 -14.32 21.28
C ARG A 46 -2.96 -13.99 20.20
N ASN A 47 -2.83 -12.82 19.57
CA ASN A 47 -3.60 -12.49 18.37
C ASN A 47 -3.44 -13.66 17.37
N PRO A 48 -4.54 -14.30 16.93
CA PRO A 48 -4.48 -15.47 16.05
C PRO A 48 -4.08 -15.11 14.61
N PHE A 49 -4.06 -13.82 14.27
CA PHE A 49 -3.64 -13.31 12.97
C PHE A 49 -2.15 -12.94 12.96
N PRO A 50 -1.43 -13.26 11.88
CA PRO A 50 -0.12 -12.68 11.62
C PRO A 50 -0.17 -11.14 11.63
N PRO A 51 0.88 -10.45 12.09
CA PRO A 51 1.01 -9.01 11.90
C PRO A 51 0.87 -8.64 10.42
N ILE A 52 0.20 -7.52 10.10
CA ILE A 52 -0.01 -7.09 8.70
C ILE A 52 1.32 -6.94 7.96
N ALA A 53 2.35 -6.39 8.62
CA ALA A 53 3.69 -6.26 8.07
C ALA A 53 4.35 -7.60 7.69
N ASP A 54 3.92 -8.71 8.28
CA ASP A 54 4.50 -10.04 8.01
C ASP A 54 3.97 -10.68 6.72
N TYR A 55 3.02 -10.08 6.01
CA TYR A 55 2.56 -10.63 4.74
C TYR A 55 3.53 -10.33 3.60
N GLY A 56 3.79 -11.35 2.79
CA GLY A 56 4.44 -11.21 1.50
C GLY A 56 3.41 -11.03 0.40
N PHE A 57 3.59 -10.02 -0.44
CA PHE A 57 2.75 -9.69 -1.59
C PHE A 57 3.26 -10.32 -2.88
N LEU A 58 2.38 -10.99 -3.63
CA LEU A 58 2.63 -11.49 -4.98
C LEU A 58 1.62 -10.87 -5.94
N SER A 59 2.02 -10.74 -7.21
CA SER A 59 1.15 -10.28 -8.29
C SER A 59 1.58 -10.92 -9.62
N ASP A 60 0.63 -11.13 -10.52
CA ASP A 60 0.83 -11.35 -11.97
C ASP A 60 0.22 -10.20 -12.79
N CYS A 61 -0.09 -9.07 -12.17
CA CYS A 61 -0.80 -7.92 -12.74
C CYS A 61 -2.25 -8.21 -13.18
N GLU A 62 -2.78 -9.41 -12.97
CA GLU A 62 -4.22 -9.73 -13.12
C GLU A 62 -4.87 -10.20 -11.82
N THR A 63 -4.07 -10.63 -10.85
CA THR A 63 -4.47 -11.11 -9.53
C THR A 63 -3.38 -10.78 -8.51
N THR A 64 -3.75 -10.72 -7.24
CA THR A 64 -2.82 -10.51 -6.13
C THR A 64 -2.99 -11.57 -5.05
N CYS A 65 -1.93 -11.85 -4.30
CA CYS A 65 -1.90 -12.88 -3.27
C CYS A 65 -1.08 -12.43 -2.06
N LEU A 66 -1.56 -12.69 -0.84
CA LEU A 66 -0.80 -12.47 0.39
C LEU A 66 -0.43 -13.78 1.09
N ILE A 67 0.85 -13.92 1.44
CA ILE A 67 1.44 -15.08 2.10
C ILE A 67 1.94 -14.70 3.49
N SER A 68 1.39 -15.31 4.53
CA SER A 68 1.84 -15.11 5.91
C SER A 68 3.26 -15.64 6.13
N SER A 69 3.93 -15.18 7.17
CA SER A 69 5.26 -15.68 7.58
C SER A 69 5.28 -17.20 7.82
N SER A 70 4.12 -17.80 8.11
CA SER A 70 3.96 -19.24 8.25
C SER A 70 4.06 -20.01 6.93
N GLY A 71 4.06 -19.34 5.76
CA GLY A 71 4.00 -20.01 4.45
C GLY A 71 2.57 -20.37 4.05
N SER A 72 1.57 -19.72 4.63
CA SER A 72 0.17 -19.87 4.25
C SER A 72 -0.25 -18.71 3.36
N VAL A 73 -0.88 -19.01 2.23
CA VAL A 73 -1.68 -18.01 1.50
C VAL A 73 -2.94 -17.77 2.32
N GLU A 74 -3.21 -16.50 2.63
CA GLU A 74 -4.34 -16.10 3.48
C GLU A 74 -5.21 -15.01 2.83
N TRP A 75 -4.78 -14.53 1.66
CA TRP A 75 -5.56 -13.67 0.80
C TRP A 75 -5.34 -14.05 -0.67
N LEU A 76 -6.41 -14.37 -1.38
CA LEU A 76 -6.44 -14.57 -2.82
C LEU A 76 -7.87 -14.38 -3.33
N CYS A 77 -8.04 -13.52 -4.33
CA CYS A 77 -9.28 -13.32 -5.05
C CYS A 77 -9.08 -13.73 -6.50
N VAL A 78 -10.02 -14.50 -7.05
CA VAL A 78 -9.94 -14.98 -8.45
C VAL A 78 -11.30 -14.86 -9.13
N PRO A 79 -11.34 -14.57 -10.45
CA PRO A 79 -10.19 -14.42 -11.35
C PRO A 79 -9.55 -13.02 -11.34
N ARG A 80 -10.13 -12.03 -10.66
CA ARG A 80 -9.59 -10.65 -10.56
C ARG A 80 -9.31 -10.28 -9.09
N PRO A 81 -8.45 -9.29 -8.83
CA PRO A 81 -8.20 -8.79 -7.46
C PRO A 81 -9.46 -8.32 -6.74
N ASP A 82 -10.43 -7.76 -7.46
CA ASP A 82 -11.71 -7.26 -6.93
C ASP A 82 -12.82 -8.34 -6.89
N SER A 83 -12.53 -9.57 -7.30
CA SER A 83 -13.47 -10.69 -7.20
C SER A 83 -13.65 -11.16 -5.75
N PRO A 84 -14.68 -11.97 -5.45
CA PRO A 84 -14.79 -12.60 -4.15
C PRO A 84 -13.58 -13.47 -3.79
N SER A 85 -13.18 -13.44 -2.52
CA SER A 85 -12.03 -14.21 -2.06
C SER A 85 -12.30 -15.72 -2.11
N VAL A 86 -11.25 -16.48 -2.41
CA VAL A 86 -11.18 -17.95 -2.22
C VAL A 86 -10.28 -18.34 -1.06
N PHE A 87 -9.36 -17.46 -0.69
CA PHE A 87 -8.64 -17.49 0.58
C PHE A 87 -8.82 -16.14 1.26
N GLY A 88 -9.37 -16.16 2.47
CA GLY A 88 -9.76 -14.99 3.25
C GLY A 88 -9.35 -15.12 4.72
N ALA A 89 -8.41 -16.02 5.05
CA ALA A 89 -7.90 -16.22 6.40
C ALA A 89 -7.36 -14.96 7.10
N ILE A 90 -7.05 -13.90 6.33
CA ILE A 90 -6.70 -12.58 6.87
C ILE A 90 -7.89 -11.87 7.53
N LEU A 91 -9.13 -12.15 7.11
CA LEU A 91 -10.36 -11.55 7.65
C LEU A 91 -11.04 -12.44 8.69
N ASP A 92 -10.90 -13.76 8.57
CA ASP A 92 -11.42 -14.73 9.54
C ASP A 92 -10.61 -16.01 9.39
N ARG A 93 -10.07 -16.57 10.47
CA ARG A 93 -9.16 -17.75 10.39
C ARG A 93 -9.81 -19.00 9.77
N GLY A 94 -11.14 -19.07 9.71
CA GLY A 94 -11.89 -20.14 9.03
C GLY A 94 -12.18 -19.88 7.56
N ALA A 95 -11.93 -18.66 7.05
CA ALA A 95 -12.24 -18.24 5.69
C ALA A 95 -11.24 -18.71 4.63
N GLY A 96 -10.70 -19.91 4.79
CA GLY A 96 -9.86 -20.61 3.82
C GLY A 96 -8.41 -20.10 3.74
N HIS A 97 -7.49 -21.06 3.55
CA HIS A 97 -6.05 -20.82 3.49
C HIS A 97 -5.35 -21.88 2.65
N PHE A 98 -4.11 -21.61 2.26
CA PHE A 98 -3.26 -22.59 1.56
C PHE A 98 -1.83 -22.59 2.10
N ARG A 99 -1.53 -23.54 2.99
CA ARG A 99 -0.24 -23.73 3.65
C ARG A 99 0.66 -24.71 2.89
N LEU A 100 1.92 -24.33 2.73
CA LEU A 100 3.01 -25.21 2.28
C LEU A 100 4.27 -24.90 3.09
N GLY A 101 4.82 -25.89 3.77
CA GLY A 101 6.00 -25.69 4.61
C GLY A 101 6.33 -26.90 5.48
N PRO A 102 7.35 -26.81 6.32
CA PRO A 102 7.71 -27.88 7.24
C PRO A 102 6.60 -28.19 8.25
N TYR A 103 6.46 -29.47 8.60
CA TYR A 103 5.61 -29.91 9.69
C TYR A 103 6.11 -29.38 11.03
N GLY A 104 5.19 -28.87 11.86
CA GLY A 104 5.49 -28.44 13.23
C GLY A 104 6.34 -27.17 13.36
N VAL A 105 6.64 -26.48 12.26
CA VAL A 105 7.41 -25.22 12.25
C VAL A 105 6.62 -24.15 11.51
N SER A 106 6.31 -23.06 12.21
CA SER A 106 5.55 -21.92 11.66
C SER A 106 6.36 -20.63 11.58
N VAL A 107 7.58 -20.61 12.10
CA VAL A 107 8.49 -19.46 12.05
C VAL A 107 9.64 -19.79 11.10
N PRO A 108 9.81 -19.06 10.00
CA PRO A 108 10.91 -19.28 9.06
C PRO A 108 12.23 -18.72 9.59
N ALA A 109 13.34 -19.22 9.07
CA ALA A 109 14.68 -18.72 9.38
C ALA A 109 14.99 -17.41 8.63
N ALA A 110 14.48 -17.26 7.42
CA ALA A 110 14.61 -16.04 6.63
C ALA A 110 13.52 -15.94 5.56
N ARG A 111 13.19 -14.72 5.14
CA ARG A 111 12.32 -14.41 4.00
C ARG A 111 12.90 -13.27 3.20
N ARG A 112 12.79 -13.34 1.88
CA ARG A 112 13.18 -12.27 0.97
C ARG A 112 12.46 -12.40 -0.35
N TYR A 113 12.33 -11.31 -1.08
CA TYR A 113 12.08 -11.43 -2.50
C TYR A 113 13.37 -11.75 -3.26
N LEU A 114 13.27 -12.52 -4.33
CA LEU A 114 14.38 -12.64 -5.27
C LEU A 114 14.67 -11.25 -5.88
N PRO A 115 15.95 -10.86 -6.03
CA PRO A 115 16.30 -9.53 -6.53
C PRO A 115 15.67 -9.23 -7.89
N GLY A 116 15.03 -8.06 -7.98
CA GLY A 116 14.36 -7.57 -9.18
C GLY A 116 13.03 -8.27 -9.50
N SER A 117 12.40 -8.97 -8.55
CA SER A 117 11.12 -9.63 -8.80
C SER A 117 10.12 -9.59 -7.62
N LEU A 118 8.91 -10.07 -7.91
CA LEU A 118 7.86 -10.40 -6.94
C LEU A 118 7.78 -11.91 -6.67
N ILE A 119 8.92 -12.60 -6.66
CA ILE A 119 9.02 -14.00 -6.22
C ILE A 119 9.49 -14.03 -4.77
N LEU A 120 8.65 -14.57 -3.87
CA LEU A 120 8.99 -14.70 -2.46
C LEU A 120 9.79 -15.99 -2.23
N GLU A 121 10.95 -15.89 -1.60
CA GLU A 121 11.74 -17.02 -1.11
C GLU A 121 11.68 -17.07 0.42
N THR A 122 11.21 -18.19 0.96
CA THR A 122 11.17 -18.47 2.40
C THR A 122 12.10 -19.62 2.71
N THR A 123 13.08 -19.36 3.59
CA THR A 123 14.00 -20.37 4.11
C THR A 123 13.52 -20.86 5.46
N TRP A 124 13.42 -22.18 5.60
CA TRP A 124 13.01 -22.85 6.82
C TRP A 124 14.17 -23.65 7.40
N GLN A 125 14.35 -23.49 8.71
CA GLN A 125 15.22 -24.36 9.49
C GLN A 125 14.35 -25.27 10.36
N THR A 126 14.63 -26.57 10.31
CA THR A 126 14.06 -27.55 11.22
C THR A 126 15.19 -28.23 12.00
N HIS A 127 14.84 -29.00 13.03
CA HIS A 127 15.81 -29.80 13.79
C HIS A 127 16.59 -30.82 12.93
N THR A 128 16.07 -31.20 11.75
CA THR A 128 16.62 -32.29 10.92
C THR A 128 17.08 -31.85 9.55
N GLY A 129 16.88 -30.59 9.16
CA GLY A 129 17.23 -30.12 7.82
C GLY A 129 16.69 -28.74 7.48
N TRP A 130 16.97 -28.33 6.25
CA TRP A 130 16.66 -27.01 5.70
C TRP A 130 15.84 -27.13 4.43
N LEU A 131 14.84 -26.25 4.30
CA LEU A 131 13.92 -26.18 3.17
C LEU A 131 13.93 -24.77 2.60
N ILE A 132 13.92 -24.64 1.28
CA ILE A 132 13.62 -23.38 0.60
C ILE A 132 12.29 -23.54 -0.13
N VAL A 133 11.36 -22.64 0.11
CA VAL A 133 10.09 -22.51 -0.62
C VAL A 133 10.13 -21.23 -1.43
N ARG A 134 9.76 -21.29 -2.72
CA ARG A 134 9.58 -20.13 -3.58
C ARG A 134 8.16 -20.06 -4.09
N ASP A 135 7.52 -18.91 -3.88
CA ASP A 135 6.14 -18.65 -4.24
C ASP A 135 6.06 -17.53 -5.28
N ALA A 136 5.25 -17.72 -6.32
CA ALA A 136 5.01 -16.74 -7.37
C ALA A 136 3.59 -16.86 -7.94
N LEU A 137 3.00 -15.73 -8.31
CA LEU A 137 1.96 -15.71 -9.34
C LEU A 137 2.68 -15.68 -10.70
N VAL A 138 2.38 -16.66 -11.55
CA VAL A 138 3.20 -16.97 -12.72
C VAL A 138 2.93 -15.98 -13.86
N MET A 139 4.02 -15.40 -14.37
CA MET A 139 4.05 -14.67 -15.63
C MET A 139 4.66 -15.56 -16.72
N GLY A 140 4.05 -15.57 -17.90
CA GLY A 140 4.52 -16.29 -19.08
C GLY A 140 4.51 -15.39 -20.32
N PRO A 141 5.00 -15.88 -21.47
CA PRO A 141 4.89 -15.14 -22.72
C PRO A 141 3.42 -14.90 -23.11
N TRP A 142 3.16 -13.81 -23.84
CA TRP A 142 1.83 -13.56 -24.42
C TRP A 142 1.30 -14.77 -25.19
N HIS A 143 0.04 -15.14 -24.91
CA HIS A 143 -0.54 -16.41 -25.41
C HIS A 143 -1.75 -16.24 -26.33
N ASP A 144 -2.42 -15.09 -26.34
CA ASP A 144 -3.61 -14.86 -27.18
C ASP A 144 -3.20 -14.48 -28.62
N ILE A 145 -2.77 -15.49 -29.39
CA ILE A 145 -2.28 -15.32 -30.78
C ILE A 145 -3.30 -15.73 -31.85
N GLU A 146 -4.23 -16.63 -31.54
CA GLU A 146 -5.25 -17.11 -32.50
C GLU A 146 -6.55 -16.28 -32.43
N THR A 147 -6.93 -15.87 -31.22
CA THR A 147 -8.13 -15.09 -30.95
C THR A 147 -7.79 -13.92 -30.05
N ARG A 148 -8.38 -12.75 -30.32
CA ARG A 148 -8.22 -11.57 -29.48
C ARG A 148 -8.73 -11.85 -28.06
N SER A 149 -7.93 -11.47 -27.06
CA SER A 149 -8.34 -11.45 -25.66
C SER A 149 -9.64 -10.67 -25.47
N ARG A 150 -10.51 -11.17 -24.59
CA ARG A 150 -11.76 -10.50 -24.22
C ARG A 150 -11.61 -9.61 -22.99
N THR A 151 -10.53 -9.78 -22.24
CA THR A 151 -10.24 -9.05 -21.00
C THR A 151 -9.26 -7.90 -21.24
N HIS A 152 -8.25 -8.10 -22.11
CA HIS A 152 -7.27 -7.07 -22.42
C HIS A 152 -7.86 -5.95 -23.31
N ARG A 153 -7.84 -4.74 -22.76
CA ARG A 153 -8.18 -3.48 -23.44
C ARG A 153 -6.94 -2.63 -23.74
N ARG A 154 -5.87 -2.79 -22.97
CA ARG A 154 -4.55 -2.19 -23.21
C ARG A 154 -3.76 -2.96 -24.27
N THR A 155 -2.69 -2.36 -24.75
CA THR A 155 -1.81 -2.98 -25.75
C THR A 155 -1.15 -4.21 -25.11
N PRO A 156 -1.27 -5.40 -25.73
CA PRO A 156 -0.57 -6.60 -25.26
C PRO A 156 0.93 -6.38 -25.11
N MET A 157 1.50 -6.94 -24.05
CA MET A 157 2.93 -6.90 -23.75
C MET A 157 3.58 -8.25 -24.10
N ASP A 158 4.90 -8.33 -24.01
CA ASP A 158 5.62 -9.60 -24.25
C ASP A 158 5.30 -10.68 -23.19
N TRP A 159 4.86 -10.24 -22.00
CA TRP A 159 4.55 -11.08 -20.84
C TRP A 159 3.09 -10.90 -20.42
N ASP A 160 2.45 -11.98 -19.99
CA ASP A 160 1.07 -12.02 -19.51
C ASP A 160 0.91 -12.96 -18.31
N ALA A 161 -0.20 -12.82 -17.58
CA ALA A 161 -0.54 -13.66 -16.45
C ALA A 161 -0.96 -15.07 -16.91
N GLU A 162 -0.37 -16.12 -16.32
CA GLU A 162 -0.82 -17.49 -16.61
C GLU A 162 -1.95 -17.97 -15.67
N HIS A 163 -2.31 -17.17 -14.66
CA HIS A 163 -3.33 -17.48 -13.65
C HIS A 163 -2.99 -18.74 -12.84
N ILE A 164 -1.74 -18.81 -12.39
CA ILE A 164 -1.20 -19.92 -11.59
C ILE A 164 -0.49 -19.33 -10.37
N LEU A 165 -0.91 -19.75 -9.18
CA LEU A 165 -0.07 -19.66 -7.98
C LEU A 165 0.86 -20.88 -7.97
N LEU A 166 2.15 -20.64 -8.20
CA LEU A 166 3.18 -21.67 -8.25
C LEU A 166 4.08 -21.63 -7.03
N ARG A 167 4.29 -22.80 -6.43
CA ARG A 167 5.10 -22.98 -5.23
C ARG A 167 6.11 -24.09 -5.48
N THR A 168 7.40 -23.76 -5.46
CA THR A 168 8.48 -24.76 -5.59
C THR A 168 9.20 -24.94 -4.27
N VAL A 169 9.63 -26.15 -4.00
CA VAL A 169 10.24 -26.54 -2.73
C VAL A 169 11.50 -27.36 -3.01
N ARG A 170 12.59 -26.99 -2.34
CA ARG A 170 13.85 -27.74 -2.36
C ARG A 170 14.33 -28.03 -0.96
N CYS A 171 14.61 -29.29 -0.66
CA CYS A 171 15.33 -29.67 0.56
C CYS A 171 16.83 -29.47 0.32
N VAL A 172 17.39 -28.41 0.91
CA VAL A 172 18.78 -28.01 0.64
C VAL A 172 19.80 -28.72 1.53
N SER A 173 19.36 -29.25 2.68
CA SER A 173 20.21 -30.06 3.55
C SER A 173 19.38 -30.93 4.49
N GLY A 174 19.88 -32.12 4.80
CA GLY A 174 19.29 -33.00 5.81
C GLY A 174 17.99 -33.66 5.36
N THR A 175 17.02 -33.75 6.27
CA THR A 175 15.71 -34.37 6.03
C THR A 175 14.60 -33.51 6.65
N VAL A 176 13.55 -33.22 5.89
CA VAL A 176 12.44 -32.36 6.31
C VAL A 176 11.10 -33.02 6.01
N GLU A 177 10.20 -33.04 6.99
CA GLU A 177 8.80 -33.41 6.78
C GLU A 177 8.06 -32.20 6.18
N LEU A 178 7.70 -32.28 4.91
CA LEU A 178 6.90 -31.27 4.21
C LEU A 178 5.41 -31.57 4.41
N VAL A 179 4.62 -30.52 4.66
CA VAL A 179 3.16 -30.57 4.65
C VAL A 179 2.56 -29.54 3.72
N MET A 180 1.45 -29.94 3.11
CA MET A 180 0.56 -29.11 2.30
C MET A 180 -0.86 -29.24 2.83
N ASN A 181 -1.54 -28.10 3.02
CA ASN A 181 -2.96 -28.00 3.36
C ASN A 181 -3.55 -26.90 2.47
N CYS A 182 -4.45 -27.25 1.56
CA CYS A 182 -5.18 -26.31 0.71
C CYS A 182 -6.69 -26.43 1.00
N GLU A 183 -7.26 -25.38 1.58
CA GLU A 183 -8.66 -25.33 1.98
C GLU A 183 -9.29 -24.03 1.46
N PRO A 184 -9.76 -23.98 0.20
CA PRO A 184 -10.44 -22.81 -0.34
C PRO A 184 -11.83 -22.62 0.27
N ALA A 185 -12.22 -21.36 0.46
CA ALA A 185 -13.53 -20.95 0.94
C ALA A 185 -14.06 -19.85 0.02
N PHE A 186 -14.97 -20.22 -0.89
CA PHE A 186 -15.48 -19.35 -1.93
C PHE A 186 -16.39 -18.26 -1.37
N ASP A 187 -16.40 -17.12 -2.06
CA ASP A 187 -17.27 -15.98 -1.77
C ASP A 187 -17.14 -15.47 -0.34
N TYR A 188 -15.90 -15.18 0.09
CA TYR A 188 -15.61 -14.73 1.45
C TYR A 188 -16.16 -15.71 2.50
N HIS A 189 -15.94 -17.00 2.25
CA HIS A 189 -16.42 -18.10 3.07
C HIS A 189 -17.95 -18.26 3.18
N ARG A 190 -18.73 -17.61 2.30
CA ARG A 190 -20.17 -17.90 2.17
C ARG A 190 -20.44 -19.27 1.57
N ASN A 191 -19.48 -19.81 0.81
CA ASN A 191 -19.63 -21.07 0.10
C ASN A 191 -18.42 -21.99 0.33
N ASN A 192 -18.70 -23.26 0.62
CA ASN A 192 -17.67 -24.26 0.91
C ASN A 192 -17.11 -24.87 -0.38
N ALA A 193 -15.86 -25.36 -0.33
CA ALA A 193 -15.27 -26.13 -1.41
C ALA A 193 -15.59 -27.63 -1.33
N THR A 194 -15.83 -28.25 -2.48
CA THR A 194 -15.81 -29.70 -2.69
C THR A 194 -14.62 -30.08 -3.56
N TRP A 195 -13.94 -31.17 -3.19
CA TRP A 195 -12.77 -31.67 -3.93
C TRP A 195 -13.08 -32.99 -4.63
N GLU A 196 -12.52 -33.16 -5.82
CA GLU A 196 -12.48 -34.43 -6.54
C GLU A 196 -11.14 -34.62 -7.27
N TYR A 197 -10.71 -35.87 -7.47
CA TYR A 197 -9.55 -36.16 -8.31
C TYR A 197 -9.92 -35.95 -9.77
N SER A 198 -9.09 -35.21 -10.51
CA SER A 198 -9.28 -34.95 -11.94
C SER A 198 -8.40 -35.82 -12.84
N ALA A 199 -7.50 -36.61 -12.25
CA ALA A 199 -6.64 -37.56 -12.94
C ALA A 199 -6.66 -38.93 -12.25
N ALA A 200 -6.14 -39.97 -12.93
CA ALA A 200 -6.06 -41.32 -12.37
C ALA A 200 -5.02 -41.44 -11.22
N ALA A 201 -4.07 -40.51 -11.14
CA ALA A 201 -3.04 -40.47 -10.12
C ALA A 201 -3.31 -39.37 -9.08
N TYR A 202 -2.63 -39.45 -7.94
CA TYR A 202 -2.79 -38.51 -6.81
C TYR A 202 -2.20 -37.11 -7.04
N GLY A 203 -1.68 -36.81 -8.22
CA GLY A 203 -1.00 -35.55 -8.52
C GLY A 203 -1.94 -34.41 -8.95
N GLU A 204 -3.23 -34.70 -9.14
CA GLU A 204 -4.19 -33.71 -9.62
C GLU A 204 -5.54 -33.81 -8.92
N ALA A 205 -6.07 -32.66 -8.48
CA ALA A 205 -7.40 -32.54 -7.92
C ALA A 205 -8.01 -31.19 -8.30
N ILE A 206 -9.34 -31.11 -8.32
CA ILE A 206 -10.08 -29.87 -8.57
C ILE A 206 -11.00 -29.54 -7.39
N ALA A 207 -11.08 -28.25 -7.07
CA ALA A 207 -12.02 -27.70 -6.10
C ALA A 207 -13.07 -26.85 -6.81
N ARG A 208 -14.33 -27.04 -6.42
CA ARG A 208 -15.48 -26.24 -6.88
C ARG A 208 -16.27 -25.75 -5.68
N ALA A 209 -16.98 -24.64 -5.86
CA ALA A 209 -17.95 -24.19 -4.90
C ALA A 209 -19.08 -25.24 -4.77
N THR A 210 -19.60 -25.45 -3.55
CA THR A 210 -20.64 -26.44 -3.30
C THR A 210 -21.97 -26.00 -3.92
N GLU A 211 -22.29 -24.72 -3.73
CA GLU A 211 -23.48 -24.09 -4.28
C GLU A 211 -23.12 -23.31 -5.54
N ASN A 212 -23.98 -23.35 -6.56
CA ASN A 212 -23.79 -22.64 -7.83
C ASN A 212 -22.35 -22.75 -8.41
N PRO A 213 -21.81 -23.96 -8.62
CA PRO A 213 -20.41 -24.15 -9.02
C PRO A 213 -20.04 -23.39 -10.31
N ASP A 214 -20.99 -23.13 -11.20
CA ASP A 214 -20.77 -22.42 -12.46
C ASP A 214 -20.66 -20.89 -12.29
N SER A 215 -21.03 -20.33 -11.13
CA SER A 215 -20.83 -18.89 -10.82
C SER A 215 -19.48 -18.59 -10.19
N HIS A 216 -18.64 -19.61 -9.95
CA HIS A 216 -17.33 -19.48 -9.33
C HIS A 216 -16.24 -20.14 -10.20
N PRO A 217 -15.00 -19.65 -10.16
CA PRO A 217 -13.90 -20.30 -10.86
C PRO A 217 -13.64 -21.70 -10.28
N THR A 218 -13.31 -22.65 -11.17
CA THR A 218 -12.80 -23.96 -10.75
C THR A 218 -11.32 -23.84 -10.43
N LEU A 219 -10.91 -24.28 -9.24
CA LEU A 219 -9.50 -24.32 -8.87
C LEU A 219 -8.94 -25.70 -9.19
N ARG A 220 -7.77 -25.78 -9.83
CA ARG A 220 -7.05 -27.02 -10.10
C ARG A 220 -5.73 -27.03 -9.37
N LEU A 221 -5.49 -28.09 -8.61
CA LEU A 221 -4.23 -28.34 -7.92
C LEU A 221 -3.45 -29.40 -8.70
N THR A 222 -2.24 -29.06 -9.14
CA THR A 222 -1.31 -29.97 -9.85
C THR A 222 0.02 -30.03 -9.11
N THR A 223 0.53 -31.23 -8.84
CA THR A 223 1.74 -31.44 -8.02
C THR A 223 2.36 -32.82 -8.25
N ASN A 224 3.64 -32.95 -7.94
CA ASN A 224 4.30 -34.26 -7.79
C ASN A 224 4.16 -34.87 -6.38
N LEU A 225 3.36 -34.26 -5.50
CA LEU A 225 2.93 -34.83 -4.22
C LEU A 225 1.79 -35.84 -4.40
N ARG A 226 1.55 -36.63 -3.35
CA ARG A 226 0.39 -37.51 -3.26
C ARG A 226 -0.71 -36.78 -2.48
N ILE A 227 -1.68 -36.22 -3.20
CA ILE A 227 -2.83 -35.52 -2.61
C ILE A 227 -3.78 -36.54 -1.95
N GLY A 228 -4.23 -36.22 -0.74
CA GLY A 228 -5.40 -36.82 -0.10
C GLY A 228 -6.50 -35.77 0.06
N LEU A 229 -7.76 -36.17 -0.10
CA LEU A 229 -8.92 -35.29 -0.01
C LEU A 229 -9.69 -35.59 1.27
N GLU A 230 -9.86 -34.60 2.14
CA GLU A 230 -10.54 -34.72 3.43
C GLU A 230 -11.50 -33.55 3.63
N GLY A 231 -12.80 -33.77 3.37
CA GLY A 231 -13.82 -32.74 3.48
C GLY A 231 -13.56 -31.58 2.50
N ARG A 232 -13.31 -30.38 3.04
CA ARG A 232 -13.02 -29.16 2.25
C ARG A 232 -11.54 -29.00 1.90
N GLU A 233 -10.69 -29.94 2.29
CA GLU A 233 -9.25 -29.77 2.26
C GLU A 233 -8.54 -30.80 1.36
N ALA A 234 -7.59 -30.31 0.55
CA ALA A 234 -6.59 -31.12 -0.11
C ALA A 234 -5.27 -31.10 0.69
N ARG A 235 -4.86 -32.28 1.15
CA ARG A 235 -3.70 -32.51 2.02
C ARG A 235 -2.60 -33.27 1.31
N ALA A 236 -1.35 -32.98 1.66
CA ALA A 236 -0.24 -33.87 1.35
C ALA A 236 0.83 -33.82 2.44
N ARG A 237 1.51 -34.95 2.66
CA ARG A 237 2.67 -35.05 3.54
C ARG A 237 3.73 -35.92 2.88
N THR A 238 4.98 -35.47 2.92
CA THR A 238 6.10 -36.26 2.41
C THR A 238 7.37 -35.95 3.20
N ARG A 239 8.25 -36.95 3.32
CA ARG A 239 9.60 -36.75 3.86
C ARG A 239 10.54 -36.45 2.70
N LEU A 240 11.11 -35.26 2.70
CA LEU A 240 12.14 -34.86 1.75
C LEU A 240 13.53 -35.12 2.34
N LYS A 241 14.46 -35.52 1.49
CA LYS A 241 15.90 -35.59 1.75
C LYS A 241 16.61 -34.52 0.94
N GLU A 242 17.83 -34.21 1.33
CA GLU A 242 18.70 -33.30 0.58
C GLU A 242 18.72 -33.63 -0.92
N GLY A 243 18.46 -32.60 -1.74
CA GLY A 243 18.35 -32.71 -3.19
C GLY A 243 16.94 -32.95 -3.73
N ASP A 244 15.99 -33.37 -2.89
CA ASP A 244 14.60 -33.58 -3.31
C ASP A 244 13.93 -32.24 -3.66
N ASN A 245 13.09 -32.29 -4.71
CA ASN A 245 12.36 -31.16 -5.26
C ASN A 245 10.86 -31.48 -5.38
N VAL A 246 10.03 -30.50 -5.02
CA VAL A 246 8.56 -30.57 -5.10
C VAL A 246 8.03 -29.30 -5.75
N PHE A 247 6.95 -29.42 -6.51
CA PHE A 247 6.16 -28.28 -6.96
C PHE A 247 4.69 -28.46 -6.58
N VAL A 248 4.00 -27.35 -6.35
CA VAL A 248 2.55 -27.30 -6.18
C VAL A 248 2.04 -26.10 -6.95
N ALA A 249 1.12 -26.32 -7.89
CA ALA A 249 0.50 -25.30 -8.71
C ALA A 249 -1.01 -25.28 -8.45
N LEU A 250 -1.55 -24.10 -8.11
CA LEU A 250 -2.99 -23.85 -8.04
C LEU A 250 -3.38 -22.94 -9.20
N SER A 251 -4.21 -23.41 -10.13
CA SER A 251 -4.65 -22.65 -11.31
C SER A 251 -6.16 -22.46 -11.37
N TRP A 252 -6.61 -21.40 -12.04
CA TRP A 252 -8.04 -21.08 -12.23
C TRP A 252 -8.38 -20.72 -13.68
N SER A 253 -7.51 -21.09 -14.61
CA SER A 253 -7.64 -20.81 -16.03
C SER A 253 -7.47 -22.08 -16.87
N LYS A 254 -7.55 -21.90 -18.19
CA LYS A 254 -7.25 -22.94 -19.18
C LYS A 254 -5.75 -23.06 -19.49
N HIS A 255 -4.90 -22.19 -18.94
CA HIS A 255 -3.47 -22.23 -19.19
C HIS A 255 -2.86 -23.51 -18.59
N PRO A 256 -1.92 -24.15 -19.30
CA PRO A 256 -1.36 -25.42 -18.84
C PRO A 256 -0.54 -25.23 -17.57
N ALA A 257 -1.00 -25.87 -16.48
CA ALA A 257 -0.22 -26.02 -15.26
C ALA A 257 0.99 -26.94 -15.50
N PRO A 258 2.13 -26.71 -14.80
CA PRO A 258 3.29 -27.58 -14.92
C PRO A 258 2.95 -29.01 -14.48
N GLN A 259 3.47 -29.99 -15.21
CA GLN A 259 3.30 -31.42 -14.93
C GLN A 259 4.53 -32.03 -14.24
N THR A 260 5.68 -31.35 -14.36
CA THR A 260 6.96 -31.77 -13.77
C THR A 260 7.59 -30.64 -12.96
N TYR A 261 8.56 -30.99 -12.11
CA TYR A 261 9.31 -29.96 -11.36
C TYR A 261 10.15 -29.09 -12.31
N GLU A 262 10.68 -29.67 -13.39
CA GLU A 262 11.46 -28.98 -14.40
C GLU A 262 10.64 -27.89 -15.09
N GLU A 263 9.39 -28.20 -15.49
CA GLU A 263 8.45 -27.22 -16.03
C GLU A 263 8.09 -26.13 -15.01
N ALA A 264 7.89 -26.51 -13.74
CA ALA A 264 7.65 -25.54 -12.67
C ALA A 264 8.86 -24.62 -12.45
N ALA A 265 10.07 -25.16 -12.49
CA ALA A 265 11.30 -24.38 -12.37
C ALA A 265 11.47 -23.40 -13.55
N GLU A 266 11.12 -23.83 -14.77
CA GLU A 266 11.14 -22.98 -15.95
C GLU A 266 10.13 -21.83 -15.83
N LYS A 267 8.88 -22.10 -15.44
CA LYS A 267 7.87 -21.06 -15.20
C LYS A 267 8.31 -20.05 -14.13
N MET A 268 8.95 -20.54 -13.06
CA MET A 268 9.51 -19.68 -12.01
C MET A 268 10.64 -18.78 -12.55
N TRP A 269 11.49 -19.31 -13.44
CA TRP A 269 12.54 -18.53 -14.10
C TRP A 269 11.96 -17.48 -15.06
N GLN A 270 11.01 -17.86 -15.93
CA GLN A 270 10.31 -16.93 -16.83
C GLN A 270 9.62 -15.80 -16.06
N THR A 271 8.96 -16.14 -14.95
CA THR A 271 8.37 -15.13 -14.06
C THR A 271 9.42 -14.16 -13.52
N SER A 272 10.60 -14.67 -13.13
CA SER A 272 11.70 -13.81 -12.68
C SER A 272 12.19 -12.87 -13.79
N GLU A 273 12.26 -13.36 -15.03
CA GLU A 273 12.71 -12.57 -16.16
C GLU A 273 11.68 -11.49 -16.54
N ALA A 274 10.39 -11.80 -16.53
CA ALA A 274 9.32 -10.82 -16.75
C ALA A 274 9.45 -9.61 -15.83
N TRP A 275 9.61 -9.86 -14.52
CA TRP A 275 9.80 -8.78 -13.53
C TRP A 275 11.12 -8.02 -13.71
N ARG A 276 12.21 -8.74 -14.00
CA ARG A 276 13.54 -8.12 -14.16
C ARG A 276 13.61 -7.24 -15.40
N GLN A 277 13.04 -7.70 -16.51
CA GLN A 277 12.98 -6.91 -17.74
C GLN A 277 12.21 -5.61 -17.52
N TRP A 278 11.12 -5.66 -16.74
CA TRP A 278 10.36 -4.46 -16.40
C TRP A 278 11.15 -3.51 -15.48
N ILE A 279 11.66 -3.99 -14.33
CA ILE A 279 12.32 -3.11 -13.36
C ILE A 279 13.64 -2.52 -13.88
N ASN A 280 14.31 -3.19 -14.82
CA ASN A 280 15.56 -2.69 -15.41
C ASN A 280 15.37 -1.48 -16.33
N ILE A 281 14.13 -1.15 -16.71
CA ILE A 281 13.80 0.08 -17.45
C ILE A 281 13.93 1.31 -16.53
N GLY A 282 13.68 1.14 -15.23
CA GLY A 282 13.63 2.23 -14.28
C GLY A 282 15.00 2.84 -13.95
N ASN A 283 15.01 4.14 -13.74
CA ASN A 283 16.14 4.93 -13.28
C ASN A 283 16.17 4.94 -11.74
N PHE A 284 17.12 4.20 -11.17
CA PHE A 284 17.31 4.13 -9.73
C PHE A 284 18.67 4.75 -9.35
N PRO A 285 18.69 5.84 -8.56
CA PRO A 285 19.93 6.46 -8.11
C PRO A 285 20.84 5.45 -7.38
N ASP A 286 22.16 5.64 -7.52
CA ASP A 286 23.15 4.85 -6.78
C ASP A 286 23.24 5.35 -5.34
N HIS A 287 22.26 4.96 -4.54
CA HIS A 287 22.09 5.41 -3.16
C HIS A 287 21.73 4.22 -2.25
N PRO A 288 22.10 4.22 -0.95
CA PRO A 288 21.72 3.16 -0.01
C PRO A 288 20.21 2.87 0.05
N TRP A 289 19.36 3.86 -0.29
CA TRP A 289 17.90 3.69 -0.31
C TRP A 289 17.33 3.12 -1.63
N ARG A 290 18.19 2.78 -2.60
CA ARG A 290 17.80 2.18 -3.88
C ARG A 290 16.88 0.97 -3.72
N GLY A 291 17.13 0.11 -2.73
CA GLY A 291 16.32 -1.08 -2.47
C GLY A 291 14.87 -0.77 -2.11
N TYR A 292 14.61 0.35 -1.43
CA TYR A 292 13.25 0.80 -1.10
C TYR A 292 12.53 1.31 -2.35
N LEU A 293 13.22 2.09 -3.20
CA LEU A 293 12.66 2.55 -4.47
C LEU A 293 12.27 1.38 -5.38
N GLN A 294 13.17 0.40 -5.55
CA GLN A 294 12.89 -0.77 -6.38
C GLN A 294 11.74 -1.63 -5.85
N ARG A 295 11.66 -1.83 -4.53
CA ARG A 295 10.54 -2.57 -3.94
C ARG A 295 9.22 -1.82 -4.14
N SER A 296 9.18 -0.52 -3.84
CA SER A 296 7.97 0.29 -4.02
C SER A 296 7.51 0.32 -5.47
N ALA A 297 8.43 0.45 -6.43
CA ALA A 297 8.09 0.40 -7.87
C ALA A 297 7.49 -0.96 -8.28
N LEU A 298 8.10 -2.08 -7.84
CA LEU A 298 7.55 -3.42 -8.08
C LEU A 298 6.17 -3.61 -7.43
N THR A 299 5.97 -3.09 -6.21
CA THR A 299 4.66 -3.15 -5.54
C THR A 299 3.61 -2.36 -6.32
N LEU A 300 3.91 -1.13 -6.74
CA LEU A 300 2.99 -0.33 -7.56
C LEU A 300 2.64 -1.04 -8.88
N LYS A 301 3.64 -1.60 -9.58
CA LYS A 301 3.39 -2.40 -10.78
C LYS A 301 2.52 -3.61 -10.51
N GLY A 302 2.77 -4.32 -9.41
CA GLY A 302 1.95 -5.45 -9.00
C GLY A 302 0.52 -5.07 -8.61
N LEU A 303 0.26 -3.81 -8.25
CA LEU A 303 -1.08 -3.28 -8.00
C LEU A 303 -1.76 -2.74 -9.28
N THR A 304 -1.03 -2.62 -10.39
CA THR A 304 -1.59 -2.25 -11.70
C THR A 304 -2.25 -3.47 -12.36
N TYR A 305 -3.55 -3.37 -12.61
CA TYR A 305 -4.31 -4.36 -13.36
C TYR A 305 -4.04 -4.21 -14.87
N SER A 306 -3.13 -5.02 -15.39
CA SER A 306 -2.61 -4.98 -16.77
C SER A 306 -3.71 -4.91 -17.84
N PRO A 307 -4.82 -5.67 -17.74
CA PRO A 307 -5.82 -5.70 -18.81
C PRO A 307 -6.46 -4.34 -19.11
N THR A 308 -6.64 -3.48 -18.10
CA THR A 308 -7.30 -2.17 -18.29
C THR A 308 -6.38 -0.99 -18.02
N GLY A 309 -5.31 -1.15 -17.24
CA GLY A 309 -4.48 -0.07 -16.74
C GLY A 309 -4.94 0.50 -15.38
N ALA A 310 -6.00 -0.05 -14.79
CA ALA A 310 -6.50 0.38 -13.48
C ALA A 310 -5.47 0.07 -12.38
N LEU A 311 -5.21 1.02 -11.47
CA LEU A 311 -4.32 0.80 -10.32
C LEU A 311 -5.16 0.63 -9.06
N LEU A 312 -4.97 -0.49 -8.35
CA LEU A 312 -5.60 -0.75 -7.05
C LEU A 312 -5.05 0.19 -5.97
N ALA A 313 -5.90 0.70 -5.08
CA ALA A 313 -5.44 1.44 -3.90
C ALA A 313 -4.69 0.52 -2.91
N ALA A 314 -5.16 -0.72 -2.74
CA ALA A 314 -4.45 -1.80 -2.05
C ALA A 314 -4.91 -3.18 -2.54
N SER A 315 -4.18 -4.23 -2.15
CA SER A 315 -4.54 -5.62 -2.47
C SER A 315 -5.68 -6.18 -1.61
N THR A 316 -5.93 -5.58 -0.44
CA THR A 316 -6.85 -6.09 0.59
C THR A 316 -8.09 -5.23 0.78
N THR A 317 -9.04 -5.80 1.52
CA THR A 317 -10.18 -5.10 2.12
C THR A 317 -10.14 -5.23 3.63
N SER A 318 -10.77 -4.29 4.32
CA SER A 318 -11.25 -4.41 5.71
C SER A 318 -10.17 -4.75 6.74
N LEU A 319 -8.93 -4.38 6.46
CA LEU A 319 -7.90 -4.34 7.49
C LEU A 319 -8.07 -3.06 8.31
N PRO A 320 -7.93 -3.13 9.64
CA PRO A 320 -8.28 -2.02 10.51
C PRO A 320 -7.25 -0.90 10.57
N GLU A 321 -7.69 0.35 10.37
CA GLU A 321 -6.91 1.56 10.67
C GLU A 321 -6.57 1.62 12.18
N THR A 322 -7.47 1.17 13.06
CA THR A 322 -7.18 1.04 14.49
C THR A 322 -7.53 -0.34 15.04
N PRO A 323 -6.72 -0.92 15.95
CA PRO A 323 -6.99 -2.26 16.48
C PRO A 323 -8.43 -2.40 16.99
N GLN A 324 -9.16 -3.40 16.48
CA GLN A 324 -10.56 -3.68 16.82
C GLN A 324 -11.55 -2.55 16.48
N GLY A 325 -11.14 -1.56 15.68
CA GLY A 325 -11.95 -0.40 15.30
C GLY A 325 -12.95 -0.66 14.16
N GLU A 326 -13.71 0.38 13.84
CA GLU A 326 -14.76 0.38 12.80
C GLU A 326 -14.32 0.91 11.43
N ARG A 327 -13.11 1.46 11.35
CA ARG A 327 -12.50 2.02 10.15
C ARG A 327 -11.82 0.92 9.31
N ASN A 328 -12.65 0.14 8.62
CA ASN A 328 -12.26 -1.04 7.83
C ASN A 328 -12.97 -0.99 6.46
N TRP A 329 -12.24 -0.63 5.40
CA TRP A 329 -12.81 -0.37 4.05
C TRP A 329 -12.21 -1.29 2.98
N ASP A 330 -12.93 -1.47 1.87
CA ASP A 330 -12.41 -2.20 0.69
C ASP A 330 -11.62 -1.28 -0.22
N TYR A 331 -10.33 -1.58 -0.40
CA TYR A 331 -9.37 -0.76 -1.15
C TYR A 331 -8.95 -1.42 -2.48
N ARG A 332 -9.64 -2.49 -2.89
CA ARG A 332 -9.31 -3.23 -4.13
C ARG A 332 -9.87 -2.58 -5.39
N TYR A 333 -10.07 -1.26 -5.36
CA TYR A 333 -10.64 -0.47 -6.44
C TYR A 333 -9.64 0.59 -6.90
N ALA A 334 -9.89 1.15 -8.08
CA ALA A 334 -9.08 2.18 -8.67
C ALA A 334 -9.63 3.56 -8.34
N TRP A 335 -9.08 4.20 -7.30
CA TRP A 335 -9.29 5.61 -7.04
C TRP A 335 -8.57 6.44 -8.09
N VAL A 336 -9.28 7.39 -8.69
CA VAL A 336 -8.68 8.26 -9.71
C VAL A 336 -7.53 9.05 -9.11
N ARG A 337 -7.72 9.63 -7.92
CA ARG A 337 -6.68 10.37 -7.20
C ARG A 337 -5.44 9.51 -6.96
N ASP A 338 -5.61 8.41 -6.24
CA ASP A 338 -4.50 7.55 -5.80
C ASP A 338 -3.69 7.04 -6.99
N SER A 339 -4.38 6.67 -8.07
CA SER A 339 -3.76 6.28 -9.34
C SER A 339 -2.98 7.43 -9.98
N THR A 340 -3.57 8.61 -10.15
CA THR A 340 -2.87 9.75 -10.76
C THR A 340 -1.60 10.15 -10.03
N PHE A 341 -1.63 10.06 -8.71
CA PHE A 341 -0.48 10.27 -7.85
C PHE A 341 0.53 9.13 -8.01
N ALA A 342 0.12 7.86 -7.98
CA ALA A 342 1.02 6.72 -8.08
C ALA A 342 1.85 6.72 -9.37
N LEU A 343 1.22 7.15 -10.46
CA LEU A 343 1.83 7.28 -11.77
C LEU A 343 2.92 8.35 -11.81
N TRP A 344 2.78 9.43 -11.02
CA TRP A 344 3.85 10.42 -10.89
C TRP A 344 5.12 9.82 -10.26
N GLY A 345 4.99 8.93 -9.28
CA GLY A 345 6.14 8.24 -8.68
C GLY A 345 6.84 7.30 -9.64
N LEU A 346 6.07 6.48 -10.37
CA LEU A 346 6.62 5.61 -11.41
C LEU A 346 7.31 6.42 -12.51
N TYR A 347 6.67 7.51 -12.96
CA TYR A 347 7.24 8.43 -13.93
C TYR A 347 8.55 9.06 -13.45
N THR A 348 8.65 9.44 -12.17
CA THR A 348 9.89 9.97 -11.57
C THR A 348 11.05 8.98 -11.65
N LEU A 349 10.74 7.68 -11.68
CA LEU A 349 11.70 6.60 -11.87
C LEU A 349 11.86 6.20 -13.35
N GLY A 350 11.30 6.94 -14.31
CA GLY A 350 11.37 6.63 -15.75
C GLY A 350 10.48 5.47 -16.19
N LEU A 351 9.48 5.10 -15.39
CA LEU A 351 8.50 4.04 -15.69
C LEU A 351 7.19 4.70 -16.12
N ASP A 352 7.04 4.95 -17.42
CA ASP A 352 6.00 5.81 -17.98
C ASP A 352 4.81 5.07 -18.60
N ARG A 353 4.97 3.78 -18.93
CA ARG A 353 3.94 2.98 -19.61
C ARG A 353 2.66 2.82 -18.78
N GLU A 354 2.81 2.59 -17.48
CA GLU A 354 1.67 2.44 -16.58
C GLU A 354 0.79 3.71 -16.56
N ALA A 355 1.39 4.88 -16.79
CA ALA A 355 0.65 6.14 -16.86
C ALA A 355 -0.20 6.24 -18.11
N ASP A 356 0.35 5.85 -19.27
CA ASP A 356 -0.39 5.80 -20.54
C ASP A 356 -1.60 4.87 -20.43
N ASP A 357 -1.41 3.68 -19.87
CA ASP A 357 -2.47 2.69 -19.72
C ASP A 357 -3.57 3.18 -18.78
N PHE A 358 -3.21 3.85 -17.68
CA PHE A 358 -4.20 4.44 -16.78
C PHE A 358 -4.95 5.62 -17.42
N PHE A 359 -4.29 6.49 -18.19
CA PHE A 359 -5.00 7.57 -18.90
C PHE A 359 -5.98 7.01 -19.94
N ALA A 360 -5.62 5.89 -20.58
CA ALA A 360 -6.54 5.17 -21.45
C ALA A 360 -7.71 4.55 -20.67
N PHE A 361 -7.47 4.02 -19.47
CA PHE A 361 -8.53 3.58 -18.55
C PHE A 361 -9.51 4.72 -18.22
N ILE A 362 -9.00 5.90 -17.89
CA ILE A 362 -9.84 7.07 -17.60
C ILE A 362 -10.69 7.48 -18.82
N ALA A 363 -10.10 7.48 -20.01
CA ALA A 363 -10.83 7.77 -21.25
C ALA A 363 -11.94 6.74 -21.53
N ASP A 364 -11.72 5.46 -21.18
CA ASP A 364 -12.72 4.40 -21.30
C ASP A 364 -13.90 4.64 -20.32
N VAL A 365 -13.61 4.85 -19.02
CA VAL A 365 -14.68 4.99 -17.99
C VAL A 365 -15.43 6.32 -18.07
N SER A 366 -14.85 7.34 -18.72
CA SER A 366 -15.54 8.59 -19.03
C SER A 366 -16.43 8.51 -20.28
N GLY A 367 -16.32 7.42 -21.06
CA GLY A 367 -17.02 7.20 -22.33
C GLY A 367 -16.40 7.95 -23.53
N ALA A 368 -15.23 8.55 -23.38
CA ALA A 368 -14.61 9.35 -24.44
C ALA A 368 -14.38 8.53 -25.74
N ASN A 369 -14.12 7.24 -25.58
CA ASN A 369 -13.82 6.32 -26.68
C ASN A 369 -15.07 5.68 -27.31
N ASN A 370 -16.25 5.77 -26.69
CA ASN A 370 -17.49 5.15 -27.19
C ASN A 370 -18.59 6.18 -27.55
N GLY A 371 -18.30 7.49 -27.42
CA GLY A 371 -19.24 8.56 -27.76
C GLY A 371 -20.29 8.83 -26.67
N GLU A 372 -20.24 8.11 -25.55
CA GLU A 372 -21.01 8.40 -24.35
C GLU A 372 -20.23 9.39 -23.48
N ARG A 373 -20.89 10.29 -22.76
CA ARG A 373 -20.20 11.16 -21.80
C ARG A 373 -20.73 10.92 -20.42
N HIS A 374 -19.90 10.31 -19.58
CA HIS A 374 -20.21 10.03 -18.18
C HIS A 374 -19.37 10.94 -17.28
N PRO A 375 -19.94 11.52 -16.20
CA PRO A 375 -19.15 12.17 -15.18
C PRO A 375 -18.10 11.20 -14.60
N LEU A 376 -16.94 11.73 -14.26
CA LEU A 376 -15.90 10.95 -13.58
C LEU A 376 -16.37 10.64 -12.15
N GLN A 377 -16.16 9.42 -11.69
CA GLN A 377 -16.38 8.99 -10.30
C GLN A 377 -15.06 9.02 -9.55
N VAL A 378 -15.17 9.09 -8.22
CA VAL A 378 -14.03 8.98 -7.29
C VAL A 378 -13.21 7.71 -7.56
N MET A 379 -13.89 6.59 -7.79
CA MET A 379 -13.27 5.29 -7.98
C MET A 379 -14.11 4.36 -8.87
N TYR A 380 -13.47 3.31 -9.36
CA TYR A 380 -14.04 2.27 -10.22
C TYR A 380 -13.53 0.88 -9.83
N ALA A 381 -14.31 -0.16 -10.12
CA ALA A 381 -13.76 -1.51 -10.17
C ALA A 381 -12.68 -1.62 -11.28
N VAL A 382 -11.83 -2.64 -11.21
CA VAL A 382 -10.69 -2.76 -12.15
C VAL A 382 -11.12 -2.93 -13.61
N GLY A 383 -12.33 -3.44 -13.86
CA GLY A 383 -12.92 -3.54 -15.20
C GLY A 383 -13.57 -2.23 -15.70
N GLY A 384 -13.59 -1.18 -14.88
CA GLY A 384 -14.27 0.09 -15.14
C GLY A 384 -15.72 0.13 -14.69
N GLU A 385 -16.19 -0.89 -13.96
CA GLU A 385 -17.54 -0.93 -13.41
C GLU A 385 -17.75 0.22 -12.41
N ARG A 386 -18.91 0.86 -12.52
CA ARG A 386 -19.26 2.14 -11.85
C ARG A 386 -19.99 1.98 -10.52
N THR A 387 -20.41 0.75 -10.20
CA THR A 387 -21.25 0.45 -9.04
C THR A 387 -20.45 -0.38 -8.06
N LEU A 388 -20.20 0.17 -6.88
CA LEU A 388 -19.42 -0.46 -5.81
C LEU A 388 -20.20 -0.42 -4.50
N VAL A 389 -21.42 -0.95 -4.52
CA VAL A 389 -22.31 -0.93 -3.36
C VAL A 389 -21.60 -1.53 -2.16
N GLU A 390 -21.50 -0.74 -1.09
CA GLU A 390 -20.91 -1.17 0.17
C GLU A 390 -21.85 -2.18 0.84
N GLU A 391 -21.29 -3.32 1.25
CA GLU A 391 -21.98 -4.40 1.93
C GLU A 391 -21.15 -4.86 3.13
N GLU A 392 -21.80 -5.07 4.28
CA GLU A 392 -21.16 -5.66 5.46
C GLU A 392 -21.25 -7.19 5.43
N LEU A 393 -20.18 -7.85 5.88
CA LEU A 393 -20.07 -9.31 6.00
C LEU A 393 -20.12 -9.74 7.48
N PRO A 394 -21.30 -9.79 8.12
CA PRO A 394 -21.42 -10.02 9.56
C PRO A 394 -21.01 -11.44 10.02
N HIS A 395 -20.87 -12.38 9.07
CA HIS A 395 -20.45 -13.75 9.34
C HIS A 395 -18.94 -13.90 9.55
N LEU A 396 -18.14 -12.89 9.20
CA LEU A 396 -16.68 -12.89 9.41
C LEU A 396 -16.32 -12.24 10.74
N SER A 397 -15.30 -12.77 11.43
CA SER A 397 -14.80 -12.16 12.67
C SER A 397 -14.21 -10.77 12.45
N GLY A 398 -13.57 -10.55 11.30
CA GLY A 398 -12.68 -9.44 11.04
C GLY A 398 -11.26 -9.70 11.56
N TYR A 399 -10.28 -9.02 10.98
CA TYR A 399 -8.87 -9.11 11.41
C TYR A 399 -8.78 -8.68 12.87
N ASP A 400 -8.31 -9.57 13.75
CA ASP A 400 -8.21 -9.34 15.20
C ASP A 400 -9.53 -8.83 15.83
N ASN A 401 -10.68 -9.30 15.31
CA ASN A 401 -12.04 -8.87 15.69
C ASN A 401 -12.43 -7.43 15.32
N ALA A 402 -11.68 -6.76 14.43
CA ALA A 402 -12.09 -5.47 13.89
C ALA A 402 -13.34 -5.59 13.03
N ARG A 403 -14.37 -4.81 13.37
CA ARG A 403 -15.69 -4.91 12.75
C ARG A 403 -16.25 -3.53 12.45
N PRO A 404 -17.05 -3.39 11.37
CA PRO A 404 -17.50 -4.47 10.49
C PRO A 404 -16.45 -4.82 9.42
N VAL A 405 -16.63 -5.98 8.77
CA VAL A 405 -15.93 -6.33 7.53
C VAL A 405 -16.80 -5.86 6.37
N ARG A 406 -16.23 -5.13 5.42
CA ARG A 406 -16.92 -4.51 4.29
C ARG A 406 -16.36 -4.98 2.95
N ILE A 407 -17.25 -5.08 1.97
CA ILE A 407 -16.90 -5.18 0.55
C ILE A 407 -17.62 -4.06 -0.20
N GLY A 408 -17.11 -3.66 -1.36
CA GLY A 408 -17.56 -2.40 -1.96
C GLY A 408 -17.06 -1.20 -1.16
N ASN A 409 -17.39 0.00 -1.62
CA ASN A 409 -16.93 1.21 -0.95
C ASN A 409 -17.92 2.35 -1.16
N GLY A 410 -18.48 2.86 -0.07
CA GLY A 410 -19.51 3.90 -0.10
C GLY A 410 -19.08 5.23 -0.73
N ALA A 411 -17.77 5.51 -0.87
CA ALA A 411 -17.30 6.75 -1.47
C ALA A 411 -17.49 6.80 -3.00
N TYR A 412 -17.84 5.69 -3.66
CA TYR A 412 -17.99 5.63 -5.13
C TYR A 412 -19.06 6.58 -5.71
N ASN A 413 -20.00 7.03 -4.88
CA ASN A 413 -21.07 7.95 -5.22
C ASN A 413 -20.92 9.35 -4.62
N GLN A 414 -19.80 9.62 -3.91
CA GLN A 414 -19.51 10.93 -3.34
C GLN A 414 -19.10 11.93 -4.41
N ARG A 415 -19.27 13.21 -4.10
CA ARG A 415 -18.71 14.33 -4.88
C ARG A 415 -17.45 14.82 -4.19
N GLN A 416 -16.34 14.71 -4.90
CA GLN A 416 -15.02 15.14 -4.44
C GLN A 416 -14.42 16.05 -5.52
N HIS A 417 -14.03 17.26 -5.15
CA HIS A 417 -13.60 18.28 -6.12
C HIS A 417 -12.10 18.22 -6.42
N ASP A 418 -11.32 17.49 -5.61
CA ASP A 418 -9.89 17.28 -5.84
C ASP A 418 -9.60 16.48 -7.10
N ILE A 419 -10.50 15.56 -7.48
CA ILE A 419 -10.34 14.63 -8.59
C ILE A 419 -9.89 15.30 -9.90
N TRP A 420 -10.47 16.45 -10.24
CA TRP A 420 -10.16 17.19 -11.48
C TRP A 420 -8.73 17.72 -11.47
N GLY A 421 -8.28 18.26 -10.32
CA GLY A 421 -6.93 18.76 -10.13
C GLY A 421 -5.89 17.66 -10.26
N THR A 422 -6.11 16.54 -9.57
CA THR A 422 -5.20 15.39 -9.59
C THR A 422 -5.03 14.83 -10.99
N MET A 423 -6.13 14.68 -11.74
CA MET A 423 -6.08 14.19 -13.12
C MET A 423 -5.29 15.14 -14.02
N LEU A 424 -5.58 16.45 -13.99
CA LEU A 424 -4.92 17.40 -14.87
C LEU A 424 -3.46 17.64 -14.50
N ASP A 425 -3.09 17.54 -13.22
CA ASP A 425 -1.68 17.62 -12.81
C ASP A 425 -0.88 16.44 -13.33
N SER A 426 -1.40 15.21 -13.17
CA SER A 426 -0.76 13.99 -13.69
C SER A 426 -0.57 14.03 -15.20
N VAL A 427 -1.62 14.44 -15.94
CA VAL A 427 -1.54 14.59 -17.41
C VAL A 427 -0.58 15.70 -17.80
N TYR A 428 -0.53 16.82 -17.08
CA TYR A 428 0.40 17.91 -17.38
C TYR A 428 1.86 17.50 -17.20
N LEU A 429 2.19 16.77 -16.13
CA LEU A 429 3.53 16.25 -15.90
C LEU A 429 3.99 15.32 -17.04
N HIS A 430 3.09 14.46 -17.52
CA HIS A 430 3.36 13.55 -18.64
C HIS A 430 3.42 14.26 -19.99
N ALA A 431 2.50 15.18 -20.26
CA ALA A 431 2.47 15.94 -21.51
C ALA A 431 3.69 16.86 -21.65
N LYS A 432 4.20 17.41 -20.54
CA LYS A 432 5.40 18.26 -20.53
C LYS A 432 6.64 17.49 -20.99
N SER A 433 6.75 16.20 -20.71
CA SER A 433 7.91 15.40 -21.10
C SER A 433 7.89 14.95 -22.55
N ARG A 434 6.69 14.81 -23.13
CA ARG A 434 6.49 14.37 -24.51
C ARG A 434 6.13 15.50 -25.48
N GLU A 435 5.92 16.71 -24.98
CA GLU A 435 5.40 17.88 -25.70
C GLU A 435 4.10 17.62 -26.49
N GLN A 436 3.31 16.61 -26.09
CA GLN A 436 2.12 16.18 -26.81
C GLN A 436 1.03 15.69 -25.86
N ILE A 437 -0.23 15.88 -26.28
CA ILE A 437 -1.42 15.32 -25.63
C ILE A 437 -2.14 14.45 -26.67
N PRO A 438 -2.52 13.20 -26.34
CA PRO A 438 -3.34 12.40 -27.24
C PRO A 438 -4.64 13.13 -27.63
N PRO A 439 -4.99 13.23 -28.93
CA PRO A 439 -6.20 13.93 -29.37
C PRO A 439 -7.50 13.40 -28.76
N THR A 440 -7.55 12.11 -28.43
CA THR A 440 -8.70 11.47 -27.76
C THR A 440 -8.85 11.91 -26.29
N LEU A 441 -7.76 12.30 -25.64
CA LEU A 441 -7.75 12.70 -24.24
C LEU A 441 -8.16 14.17 -24.06
N TRP A 442 -7.81 15.05 -25.01
CA TRP A 442 -8.09 16.50 -24.90
C TRP A 442 -9.57 16.84 -24.59
N PRO A 443 -10.59 16.24 -25.23
CA PRO A 443 -11.99 16.48 -24.89
C PRO A 443 -12.37 16.07 -23.46
N VAL A 444 -11.67 15.10 -22.87
CA VAL A 444 -11.87 14.67 -21.48
C VAL A 444 -11.28 15.69 -20.53
N LEU A 445 -10.04 16.15 -20.80
CA LEU A 445 -9.34 17.14 -19.98
C LEU A 445 -10.12 18.46 -19.95
N LYS A 446 -10.56 18.94 -21.12
CA LYS A 446 -11.41 20.13 -21.22
C LYS A 446 -12.66 20.00 -20.37
N GLN A 447 -13.34 18.85 -20.44
CA GLN A 447 -14.52 18.60 -19.62
C GLN A 447 -14.21 18.67 -18.12
N GLN A 448 -13.06 18.14 -17.67
CA GLN A 448 -12.69 18.22 -16.25
C GLN A 448 -12.43 19.66 -15.80
N VAL A 449 -11.81 20.50 -16.65
CA VAL A 449 -11.66 21.93 -16.35
C VAL A 449 -13.02 22.61 -16.19
N GLU A 450 -13.95 22.35 -17.11
CA GLU A 450 -15.29 22.94 -17.07
C GLU A 450 -16.11 22.47 -15.86
N GLU A 451 -15.98 21.21 -15.44
CA GLU A 451 -16.59 20.73 -14.19
C GLU A 451 -16.00 21.45 -12.97
N ALA A 452 -14.68 21.66 -12.92
CA ALA A 452 -14.05 22.46 -11.85
C ALA A 452 -14.56 23.91 -11.85
N ILE A 453 -14.68 24.57 -13.01
CA ILE A 453 -15.24 25.93 -13.11
C ILE A 453 -16.66 26.00 -12.53
N LYS A 454 -17.47 25.00 -12.85
CA LYS A 454 -18.87 24.94 -12.45
C LYS A 454 -19.05 24.71 -10.96
N HIS A 455 -18.20 23.89 -10.34
CA HIS A 455 -18.40 23.38 -8.99
C HIS A 455 -17.45 23.91 -7.93
N TRP A 456 -16.37 24.65 -8.27
CA TRP A 456 -15.38 25.08 -7.27
C TRP A 456 -15.96 25.96 -6.15
N ARG A 457 -17.11 26.61 -6.33
CA ARG A 457 -17.77 27.39 -5.26
C ARG A 457 -18.67 26.56 -4.35
N GLU A 458 -18.85 25.27 -4.61
CA GLU A 458 -19.69 24.37 -3.82
C GLU A 458 -18.86 23.63 -2.75
N PRO A 459 -19.44 23.28 -1.60
CA PRO A 459 -18.78 22.40 -0.62
C PRO A 459 -18.72 20.94 -1.13
N ASP A 460 -17.75 20.16 -0.64
CA ASP A 460 -17.54 18.75 -1.00
C ASP A 460 -17.12 17.91 0.21
N ARG A 461 -16.70 16.65 -0.03
CA ARG A 461 -16.25 15.71 1.01
C ARG A 461 -14.74 15.66 1.21
N GLY A 462 -13.97 16.46 0.48
CA GLY A 462 -12.52 16.52 0.61
C GLY A 462 -11.81 15.23 0.19
N ILE A 463 -10.49 15.27 0.25
CA ILE A 463 -9.61 14.14 -0.08
C ILE A 463 -9.77 12.94 0.86
N TRP A 464 -10.18 13.19 2.11
CA TRP A 464 -10.36 12.17 3.14
C TRP A 464 -11.77 11.57 3.18
N GLU A 465 -12.63 11.91 2.21
CA GLU A 465 -13.93 11.27 2.00
C GLU A 465 -14.85 11.32 3.22
N VAL A 466 -14.77 12.41 3.99
CA VAL A 466 -15.42 12.51 5.31
C VAL A 466 -16.92 12.24 5.21
N ARG A 467 -17.48 11.52 6.19
CA ARG A 467 -18.89 11.15 6.19
C ARG A 467 -19.79 12.25 6.78
N GLY A 468 -19.24 13.25 7.46
CA GLY A 468 -19.94 14.46 7.93
C GLY A 468 -20.41 15.43 6.82
N GLU A 469 -21.08 16.53 7.15
CA GLU A 469 -21.66 17.44 6.14
C GLU A 469 -20.61 18.03 5.17
N PRO A 470 -20.91 18.21 3.87
CA PRO A 470 -19.97 18.82 2.92
C PRO A 470 -19.45 20.19 3.39
N GLN A 471 -18.16 20.46 3.23
CA GLN A 471 -17.51 21.71 3.64
C GLN A 471 -16.70 22.36 2.51
N HIS A 472 -16.30 23.61 2.71
CA HIS A 472 -15.30 24.26 1.86
C HIS A 472 -13.89 23.86 2.30
N PHE A 473 -13.45 22.65 1.94
CA PHE A 473 -12.10 22.18 2.20
C PHE A 473 -11.07 22.96 1.39
N THR A 474 -10.05 23.50 2.06
CA THR A 474 -9.02 24.33 1.41
C THR A 474 -8.24 23.52 0.38
N SER A 475 -7.92 22.26 0.68
CA SER A 475 -7.23 21.37 -0.26
C SER A 475 -8.06 21.10 -1.52
N SER A 476 -9.37 20.91 -1.41
CA SER A 476 -10.26 20.79 -2.57
C SER A 476 -10.25 22.05 -3.44
N LYS A 477 -10.25 23.25 -2.85
CA LYS A 477 -10.18 24.51 -3.61
C LYS A 477 -8.82 24.69 -4.29
N VAL A 478 -7.73 24.33 -3.60
CA VAL A 478 -6.39 24.28 -4.20
C VAL A 478 -6.37 23.32 -5.39
N MET A 479 -7.01 22.16 -5.31
CA MET A 479 -7.05 21.21 -6.41
C MET A 479 -7.96 21.67 -7.56
N CYS A 480 -9.04 22.42 -7.30
CA CYS A 480 -9.75 23.15 -8.35
C CYS A 480 -8.84 24.19 -9.03
N TRP A 481 -8.03 24.93 -8.26
CA TRP A 481 -7.03 25.82 -8.84
C TRP A 481 -6.03 25.06 -9.72
N VAL A 482 -5.53 23.90 -9.26
CA VAL A 482 -4.62 23.04 -10.04
C VAL A 482 -5.28 22.64 -11.37
N ALA A 483 -6.55 22.24 -11.34
CA ALA A 483 -7.28 21.88 -12.57
C ALA A 483 -7.24 23.03 -13.60
N LEU A 484 -7.51 24.26 -13.16
CA LEU A 484 -7.55 25.43 -14.03
C LEU A 484 -6.14 25.86 -14.49
N ASP A 485 -5.15 25.86 -13.60
CA ASP A 485 -3.77 26.22 -13.94
C ASP A 485 -3.17 25.23 -14.95
N ARG A 486 -3.27 23.93 -14.68
CA ARG A 486 -2.76 22.88 -15.58
C ARG A 486 -3.56 22.82 -16.87
N GLY A 487 -4.88 22.96 -16.79
CA GLY A 487 -5.74 23.11 -17.96
C GLY A 487 -5.30 24.26 -18.86
N SER A 488 -4.99 25.43 -18.29
CA SER A 488 -4.55 26.61 -19.05
C SER A 488 -3.24 26.36 -19.80
N LYS A 489 -2.27 25.70 -19.16
CA LYS A 489 -0.97 25.35 -19.76
C LYS A 489 -1.12 24.30 -20.86
N LEU A 490 -1.98 23.30 -20.65
CA LEU A 490 -2.30 22.29 -21.67
C LEU A 490 -3.03 22.92 -22.87
N ALA A 491 -3.93 23.91 -22.64
CA ALA A 491 -4.57 24.66 -23.71
C ALA A 491 -3.57 25.47 -24.54
N GLU A 492 -2.55 26.08 -23.91
CA GLU A 492 -1.47 26.75 -24.64
C GLU A 492 -0.70 25.77 -25.53
N LEU A 493 -0.37 24.58 -25.03
CA LEU A 493 0.29 23.53 -25.81
C LEU A 493 -0.56 23.05 -27.01
N GLN A 494 -1.89 23.03 -26.87
CA GLN A 494 -2.82 22.68 -27.96
C GLN A 494 -3.14 23.85 -28.91
N GLY A 495 -2.60 25.05 -28.67
CA GLY A 495 -2.90 26.26 -29.46
C GLY A 495 -4.26 26.90 -29.17
N GLU A 496 -4.97 26.45 -28.13
CA GLU A 496 -6.30 26.90 -27.69
C GLU A 496 -6.21 28.17 -26.82
N LYS A 497 -5.63 29.24 -27.37
CA LYS A 497 -5.26 30.46 -26.63
C LYS A 497 -6.42 31.14 -25.87
N SER A 498 -7.64 31.06 -26.41
CA SER A 498 -8.82 31.63 -25.74
C SER A 498 -9.16 30.88 -24.45
N TYR A 499 -9.13 29.54 -24.48
CA TYR A 499 -9.34 28.73 -23.28
C TYR A 499 -8.23 28.95 -22.26
N ALA A 500 -6.97 29.01 -22.72
CA ALA A 500 -5.83 29.30 -21.85
C ALA A 500 -6.02 30.60 -21.06
N GLN A 501 -6.40 31.69 -21.73
CA GLN A 501 -6.62 32.99 -21.08
C GLN A 501 -7.80 32.96 -20.10
N GLN A 502 -8.94 32.37 -20.51
CA GLN A 502 -10.13 32.27 -19.67
C GLN A 502 -9.87 31.44 -18.42
N TRP A 503 -9.26 30.27 -18.57
CA TRP A 503 -8.98 29.37 -17.45
C TRP A 503 -7.92 29.95 -16.51
N ARG A 504 -6.91 30.65 -17.02
CA ARG A 504 -5.94 31.38 -16.18
C ARG A 504 -6.61 32.47 -15.35
N ALA A 505 -7.55 33.23 -15.92
CA ALA A 505 -8.27 34.25 -15.17
C ALA A 505 -9.11 33.66 -14.02
N ILE A 506 -9.76 32.51 -14.25
CA ILE A 506 -10.53 31.81 -13.22
C ILE A 506 -9.59 31.18 -12.17
N ALA A 507 -8.42 30.66 -12.58
CA ALA A 507 -7.42 30.19 -11.64
C ALA A 507 -7.01 31.31 -10.67
N GLU A 508 -6.74 32.53 -11.16
CA GLU A 508 -6.43 33.66 -10.28
C GLU A 508 -7.59 34.03 -9.34
N GLU A 509 -8.84 33.88 -9.78
CA GLU A 509 -10.01 34.06 -8.92
C GLU A 509 -10.04 33.03 -7.77
N ILE A 510 -9.87 31.74 -8.09
CA ILE A 510 -9.82 30.66 -7.09
C ILE A 510 -8.65 30.88 -6.13
N LYS A 511 -7.48 31.27 -6.65
CA LYS A 511 -6.30 31.57 -5.84
C LYS A 511 -6.58 32.71 -4.86
N ALA A 512 -7.19 33.79 -5.32
CA ALA A 512 -7.56 34.91 -4.45
C ALA A 512 -8.55 34.49 -3.35
N ASP A 513 -9.54 33.66 -3.68
CA ASP A 513 -10.51 33.12 -2.72
C ASP A 513 -9.83 32.25 -1.64
N VAL A 514 -8.97 31.31 -2.06
CA VAL A 514 -8.22 30.44 -1.14
C VAL A 514 -7.32 31.25 -0.21
N LEU A 515 -6.62 32.27 -0.72
CA LEU A 515 -5.75 33.11 0.10
C LEU A 515 -6.53 34.00 1.07
N ALA A 516 -7.77 34.35 0.76
CA ALA A 516 -8.64 35.14 1.63
C ALA A 516 -9.33 34.30 2.71
N ASN A 517 -9.74 33.08 2.38
CA ASN A 517 -10.64 32.28 3.22
C ASN A 517 -10.02 31.00 3.79
N GLY A 518 -8.96 30.48 3.17
CA GLY A 518 -8.29 29.23 3.53
C GLY A 518 -7.07 29.39 4.42
N VAL A 519 -6.77 30.61 4.89
CA VAL A 519 -5.59 30.94 5.72
C VAL A 519 -6.05 31.59 7.02
N ASP A 520 -5.48 31.17 8.15
CA ASP A 520 -5.76 31.77 9.46
C ASP A 520 -4.93 33.04 9.75
N GLU A 521 -5.14 33.63 10.92
CA GLU A 521 -4.42 34.82 11.39
C GLU A 521 -2.90 34.62 11.58
N ARG A 522 -2.43 33.36 11.66
CA ARG A 522 -0.99 33.01 11.74
C ARG A 522 -0.35 32.96 10.35
N GLY A 523 -1.14 33.05 9.28
CA GLY A 523 -0.68 32.80 7.92
C GLY A 523 -0.58 31.32 7.59
N VAL A 524 -1.29 30.44 8.32
CA VAL A 524 -1.28 28.99 8.10
C VAL A 524 -2.53 28.58 7.32
N PHE A 525 -2.37 27.74 6.30
CA PHE A 525 -3.52 27.15 5.63
C PHE A 525 -4.28 26.22 6.58
N VAL A 526 -5.60 26.33 6.59
CA VAL A 526 -6.49 25.57 7.48
C VAL A 526 -7.33 24.56 6.71
N GLN A 527 -7.77 23.50 7.38
CA GLN A 527 -8.53 22.39 6.78
C GLN A 527 -9.72 22.86 5.93
N ARG A 528 -10.55 23.73 6.49
CA ARG A 528 -11.75 24.29 5.85
C ARG A 528 -11.89 25.77 6.16
N TYR A 529 -12.59 26.48 5.28
CA TYR A 529 -12.80 27.93 5.43
C TYR A 529 -13.43 28.27 6.79
N GLY A 530 -12.89 29.29 7.44
CA GLY A 530 -13.35 29.76 8.76
C GLY A 530 -12.93 28.88 9.95
N SER A 531 -12.15 27.81 9.74
CA SER A 531 -11.59 26.97 10.80
C SER A 531 -10.20 27.43 11.25
N LYS A 532 -9.69 26.87 12.34
CA LYS A 532 -8.27 26.88 12.74
C LYS A 532 -7.60 25.50 12.67
N ALA A 533 -8.37 24.45 12.37
CA ALA A 533 -7.91 23.07 12.31
C ALA A 533 -6.89 22.89 11.18
N LEU A 534 -5.84 22.11 11.44
CA LEU A 534 -4.82 21.74 10.46
C LEU A 534 -5.26 20.50 9.67
N ASP A 535 -4.73 20.36 8.46
CA ASP A 535 -4.95 19.17 7.62
C ASP A 535 -3.67 18.84 6.85
N ALA A 536 -3.25 17.57 6.92
CA ALA A 536 -2.03 17.11 6.27
C ALA A 536 -2.07 17.23 4.73
N SER A 537 -3.26 17.26 4.11
CA SER A 537 -3.40 17.46 2.66
C SER A 537 -2.86 18.81 2.19
N LEU A 538 -2.68 19.78 3.10
CA LEU A 538 -2.08 21.08 2.78
C LEU A 538 -0.56 21.04 2.64
N LEU A 539 0.09 19.91 2.98
CA LEU A 539 1.47 19.63 2.59
C LEU A 539 1.64 19.52 1.06
N LEU A 540 0.54 19.33 0.32
CA LEU A 540 0.54 19.31 -1.13
C LEU A 540 0.71 20.72 -1.75
N VAL A 541 0.39 21.80 -1.03
CA VAL A 541 0.47 23.19 -1.51
C VAL A 541 1.81 23.52 -2.19
N PRO A 542 2.98 23.28 -1.57
CA PRO A 542 4.27 23.49 -2.23
C PRO A 542 4.53 22.49 -3.37
N LEU A 543 4.03 21.25 -3.27
CA LEU A 543 4.27 20.19 -4.24
C LEU A 543 3.51 20.43 -5.56
N VAL A 544 2.29 20.96 -5.48
CA VAL A 544 1.47 21.33 -6.64
C VAL A 544 1.71 22.77 -7.12
N ARG A 545 2.68 23.48 -6.52
CA ARG A 545 3.08 24.84 -6.91
C ARG A 545 1.96 25.88 -6.85
N PHE A 546 1.04 25.74 -5.89
CA PHE A 546 -0.01 26.75 -5.64
C PHE A 546 0.61 28.10 -5.24
N LEU A 547 1.64 28.04 -4.40
CA LEU A 547 2.51 29.15 -4.03
C LEU A 547 3.99 28.71 -4.11
N PRO A 548 4.92 29.66 -4.27
CA PRO A 548 6.36 29.41 -4.16
C PRO A 548 6.73 28.77 -2.80
N PRO A 549 7.73 27.88 -2.74
CA PRO A 549 8.15 27.25 -1.48
C PRO A 549 8.66 28.22 -0.41
N ASP A 550 9.18 29.39 -0.80
CA ASP A 550 9.66 30.44 0.08
C ASP A 550 8.55 31.41 0.55
N ASP A 551 7.31 31.24 0.08
CA ASP A 551 6.18 32.03 0.56
C ASP A 551 5.99 31.82 2.06
N PRO A 552 5.89 32.90 2.87
CA PRO A 552 5.77 32.78 4.32
C PRO A 552 4.62 31.89 4.78
N ARG A 553 3.50 31.84 4.02
CA ARG A 553 2.33 31.01 4.35
C ARG A 553 2.60 29.53 4.13
N VAL A 554 3.33 29.19 3.06
CA VAL A 554 3.75 27.81 2.76
C VAL A 554 4.67 27.31 3.87
N ARG A 555 5.71 28.09 4.18
CA ARG A 555 6.65 27.73 5.24
C ARG A 555 5.96 27.60 6.60
N ALA A 556 5.08 28.55 6.95
CA ALA A 556 4.31 28.50 8.20
C ALA A 556 3.42 27.25 8.26
N THR A 557 2.76 26.88 7.17
CA THR A 557 1.88 25.71 7.11
C THR A 557 2.65 24.41 7.28
N VAL A 558 3.77 24.23 6.57
CA VAL A 558 4.60 23.02 6.68
C VAL A 558 5.12 22.85 8.11
N LEU A 559 5.60 23.94 8.73
CA LEU A 559 6.10 23.91 10.10
C LEU A 559 4.98 23.68 11.12
N ALA A 560 3.81 24.31 10.96
CA ALA A 560 2.66 24.07 11.82
C ALA A 560 2.21 22.61 11.77
N ILE A 561 2.14 21.99 10.59
CA ILE A 561 1.80 20.56 10.48
C ILE A 561 2.87 19.69 11.14
N ALA A 562 4.16 19.99 10.90
CA ALA A 562 5.27 19.22 11.47
C ALA A 562 5.30 19.26 13.01
N ASP A 563 4.93 20.42 13.58
CA ASP A 563 5.10 20.68 15.01
C ASP A 563 3.79 20.48 15.80
N GLU A 564 2.62 20.62 15.17
CA GLU A 564 1.30 20.62 15.82
C GLU A 564 0.37 19.48 15.37
N LEU A 565 0.58 18.86 14.19
CA LEU A 565 -0.28 17.78 13.65
C LEU A 565 0.45 16.42 13.60
N THR A 566 1.24 16.12 14.63
CA THR A 566 1.95 14.85 14.74
C THR A 566 1.66 14.11 16.06
N GLU A 567 1.77 12.79 16.03
CA GLU A 567 1.87 11.93 17.20
C GLU A 567 3.21 11.18 17.14
N GLU A 568 4.02 11.34 18.20
CA GLU A 568 5.39 10.83 18.26
C GLU A 568 6.21 11.21 17.00
N GLY A 569 5.89 12.32 16.30
CA GLY A 569 6.57 12.74 15.07
C GLY A 569 6.11 12.08 13.76
N LEU A 570 5.06 11.25 13.78
CA LEU A 570 4.33 10.82 12.59
C LEU A 570 3.07 11.68 12.41
N VAL A 571 2.71 11.98 11.17
CA VAL A 571 1.68 12.96 10.81
C VAL A 571 0.29 12.31 10.82
N LEU A 572 -0.69 12.97 11.46
CA LEU A 572 -2.11 12.64 11.41
C LEU A 572 -2.76 13.27 10.17
N ARG A 573 -3.84 12.70 9.61
CA ARG A 573 -4.62 13.38 8.55
C ARG A 573 -5.15 14.73 9.05
N TYR A 574 -5.80 14.69 10.20
CA TYR A 574 -6.41 15.79 10.95
C TYR A 574 -6.63 15.32 12.40
N ARG A 575 -7.10 16.21 13.28
CA ARG A 575 -7.51 15.84 14.65
C ARG A 575 -8.99 15.50 14.67
N VAL A 576 -9.33 14.28 15.08
CA VAL A 576 -10.73 13.79 15.12
C VAL A 576 -11.64 14.65 16.00
N GLU A 577 -11.10 15.35 17.01
CA GLU A 577 -11.87 16.26 17.87
C GLU A 577 -12.25 17.57 17.17
N GLU A 578 -11.57 17.92 16.08
CA GLU A 578 -11.74 19.18 15.34
C GLU A 578 -12.43 18.98 13.97
N THR A 579 -12.61 17.73 13.55
CA THR A 579 -13.15 17.34 12.25
C THR A 579 -14.37 16.44 12.42
N ASP A 580 -15.48 16.81 11.79
CA ASP A 580 -16.66 15.94 11.68
C ASP A 580 -16.44 14.94 10.55
N ASP A 581 -15.78 13.82 10.86
CA ASP A 581 -15.50 12.73 9.92
C ASP A 581 -16.65 11.71 9.82
N GLY A 582 -17.67 11.85 10.69
CA GLY A 582 -18.83 10.97 10.78
C GLY A 582 -18.55 9.59 11.40
N LEU A 583 -17.42 9.44 12.11
CA LEU A 583 -16.97 8.19 12.73
C LEU A 583 -16.69 8.37 14.22
N SER A 584 -16.51 7.26 14.94
CA SER A 584 -16.16 7.27 16.36
C SER A 584 -14.76 6.69 16.61
N GLY A 585 -14.10 7.18 17.67
CA GLY A 585 -12.81 6.66 18.12
C GLY A 585 -11.58 7.34 17.50
N GLU A 586 -10.41 6.88 17.92
CA GLU A 586 -9.11 7.38 17.49
C GLU A 586 -8.75 6.89 16.08
N GLU A 587 -7.98 7.68 15.35
CA GLU A 587 -7.37 7.33 14.07
C GLU A 587 -5.85 7.17 14.27
N GLY A 588 -5.22 6.24 13.56
CA GLY A 588 -3.77 6.12 13.58
C GLY A 588 -3.09 7.18 12.71
N THR A 589 -1.76 7.10 12.60
CA THR A 589 -1.04 8.00 11.68
C THR A 589 -0.99 7.41 10.28
N PHE A 590 -1.67 8.09 9.36
CA PHE A 590 -1.67 7.72 7.96
C PHE A 590 -0.28 7.96 7.35
N THR A 591 0.39 6.88 6.96
CA THR A 591 1.81 6.86 6.59
C THR A 591 2.15 7.86 5.47
N ILE A 592 1.25 8.02 4.51
CA ILE A 592 1.41 8.96 3.40
C ILE A 592 1.68 10.39 3.85
N CYS A 593 0.98 10.86 4.89
CA CYS A 593 1.09 12.24 5.37
C CYS A 593 2.51 12.54 5.86
N SER A 594 3.16 11.56 6.47
CA SER A 594 4.55 11.68 6.93
C SER A 594 5.53 11.73 5.76
N PHE A 595 5.30 10.97 4.69
CA PHE A 595 6.10 11.08 3.46
C PHE A 595 5.86 12.40 2.71
N TRP A 596 4.63 12.92 2.68
CA TRP A 596 4.37 14.28 2.17
C TRP A 596 5.12 15.34 2.97
N LEU A 597 5.20 15.18 4.30
CA LEU A 597 5.95 16.11 5.14
C LEU A 597 7.45 16.07 4.81
N VAL A 598 8.04 14.90 4.55
CA VAL A 598 9.42 14.80 4.06
C VAL A 598 9.60 15.65 2.79
N SER A 599 8.75 15.43 1.78
CA SER A 599 8.83 16.16 0.52
C SER A 599 8.66 17.67 0.70
N ALA A 600 7.69 18.10 1.51
CA ALA A 600 7.43 19.50 1.78
C ALA A 600 8.55 20.17 2.58
N LEU A 601 9.18 19.46 3.52
CA LEU A 601 10.35 19.95 4.25
C LEU A 601 11.54 20.18 3.32
N VAL A 602 11.79 19.27 2.37
CA VAL A 602 12.83 19.49 1.33
C VAL A 602 12.54 20.77 0.55
N GLU A 603 11.30 20.95 0.08
CA GLU A 603 10.90 22.11 -0.72
C GLU A 603 11.10 23.44 -0.01
N ILE A 604 10.86 23.51 1.31
CA ILE A 604 11.09 24.73 2.10
C ILE A 604 12.54 24.87 2.63
N GLY A 605 13.46 24.00 2.19
CA GLY A 605 14.87 24.03 2.54
C GLY A 605 15.23 23.37 3.89
N GLU A 606 14.29 22.69 4.56
CA GLU A 606 14.49 21.97 5.83
C GLU A 606 15.04 20.55 5.62
N VAL A 607 16.08 20.42 4.78
CA VAL A 607 16.61 19.14 4.27
C VAL A 607 17.05 18.20 5.40
N ARG A 608 17.64 18.72 6.48
CA ARG A 608 18.05 17.89 7.64
C ARG A 608 16.86 17.26 8.36
N ARG A 609 15.77 18.03 8.57
CA ARG A 609 14.54 17.51 9.18
C ARG A 609 13.89 16.47 8.26
N ALA A 610 13.86 16.76 6.95
CA ALA A 610 13.33 15.86 5.95
C ALA A 610 14.07 14.51 5.93
N LYS A 611 15.41 14.54 5.90
CA LYS A 611 16.25 13.33 5.93
C LYS A 611 16.00 12.49 7.18
N HIS A 612 15.99 13.11 8.35
CA HIS A 612 15.77 12.39 9.61
C HIS A 612 14.38 11.71 9.66
N LEU A 613 13.33 12.43 9.23
CA LEU A 613 12.00 11.85 9.13
C LEU A 613 11.95 10.72 8.09
N CYS A 614 12.62 10.88 6.95
CA CYS A 614 12.70 9.85 5.91
C CYS A 614 13.41 8.57 6.43
N GLU A 615 14.57 8.70 7.09
CA GLU A 615 15.29 7.57 7.71
C GLU A 615 14.40 6.81 8.70
N ARG A 616 13.65 7.56 9.51
CA ARG A 616 12.72 6.97 10.46
C ARG A 616 11.58 6.23 9.76
N LEU A 617 10.95 6.82 8.75
CA LEU A 617 9.89 6.15 7.98
C LEU A 617 10.42 4.87 7.30
N LEU A 618 11.62 4.93 6.72
CA LEU A 618 12.28 3.77 6.12
C LEU A 618 12.58 2.64 7.12
N SER A 619 12.80 2.99 8.39
CA SER A 619 13.00 2.01 9.47
C SER A 619 11.72 1.26 9.87
N PHE A 620 10.54 1.80 9.54
CA PHE A 620 9.26 1.13 9.76
C PHE A 620 8.84 0.19 8.63
N ALA A 621 9.63 0.07 7.57
CA ALA A 621 9.33 -0.87 6.50
C ALA A 621 9.11 -2.28 7.06
N SER A 622 8.20 -3.03 6.43
CA SER A 622 8.06 -4.43 6.78
C SER A 622 9.37 -5.21 6.53
N PRO A 623 9.54 -6.43 7.06
CA PRO A 623 10.71 -7.27 6.76
C PRO A 623 10.94 -7.53 5.26
N LEU A 624 9.92 -7.26 4.42
CA LEU A 624 9.95 -7.39 2.97
C LEU A 624 9.93 -6.03 2.23
N HIS A 625 10.17 -4.94 2.96
CA HIS A 625 10.15 -3.54 2.52
C HIS A 625 8.80 -3.09 1.93
N LEU A 626 7.71 -3.58 2.49
CA LEU A 626 6.34 -3.19 2.15
C LEU A 626 5.76 -2.26 3.22
N TYR A 627 4.74 -1.50 2.87
CA TYR A 627 4.02 -0.60 3.79
C TYR A 627 2.51 -0.80 3.70
N ALA A 628 1.87 -0.76 4.86
CA ALA A 628 0.42 -0.61 4.96
C ALA A 628 0.02 0.87 4.86
N GLU A 629 -1.28 1.10 4.98
CA GLU A 629 -1.89 2.43 5.03
C GLU A 629 -1.41 3.25 6.22
N GLU A 630 -1.40 2.67 7.41
CA GLU A 630 -1.02 3.37 8.65
C GLU A 630 0.11 2.66 9.39
N ILE A 631 0.81 3.45 10.20
CA ILE A 631 1.79 2.98 11.16
C ILE A 631 1.36 3.47 12.54
N GLU A 632 1.31 2.58 13.52
CA GLU A 632 1.13 2.95 14.92
C GLU A 632 2.43 3.61 15.43
N PRO A 633 2.42 4.90 15.83
CA PRO A 633 3.65 5.68 16.06
C PRO A 633 4.57 5.12 17.15
N ARG A 634 3.98 4.49 18.18
CA ARG A 634 4.72 4.00 19.36
C ARG A 634 5.42 2.66 19.11
N THR A 635 4.82 1.79 18.30
CA THR A 635 5.31 0.41 18.14
C THR A 635 5.86 0.14 16.74
N GLY A 636 5.53 0.97 15.75
CA GLY A 636 5.80 0.69 14.34
C GLY A 636 4.88 -0.38 13.74
N ARG A 637 3.81 -0.79 14.44
CA ARG A 637 2.84 -1.76 13.93
C ARG A 637 2.15 -1.22 12.69
N HIS A 638 2.07 -2.02 11.65
CA HIS A 638 1.30 -1.68 10.45
C HIS A 638 -0.18 -1.92 10.68
N LEU A 639 -1.00 -0.96 10.24
CA LEU A 639 -2.45 -0.92 10.34
C LEU A 639 -3.06 -0.50 8.98
N GLY A 640 -4.35 -0.77 8.79
CA GLY A 640 -5.06 -0.52 7.53
C GLY A 640 -4.66 -1.46 6.39
N ASN A 641 -5.10 -1.15 5.17
CA ASN A 641 -4.96 -2.03 4.02
C ASN A 641 -3.50 -2.21 3.54
N PHE A 642 -3.18 -3.37 2.94
CA PHE A 642 -1.79 -3.77 2.66
C PHE A 642 -1.60 -4.60 1.36
N PRO A 643 -0.47 -4.42 0.65
CA PRO A 643 0.34 -3.20 0.67
C PRO A 643 -0.47 -2.05 0.07
N GLN A 644 -0.21 -0.82 0.54
CA GLN A 644 -0.95 0.35 0.07
C GLN A 644 -0.19 1.08 -1.05
N ALA A 645 -0.83 1.27 -2.19
CA ALA A 645 -0.24 2.00 -3.33
C ALA A 645 0.15 3.42 -2.95
N PHE A 646 -0.74 4.12 -2.25
CA PHE A 646 -0.57 5.55 -1.99
C PHE A 646 0.64 5.85 -1.10
N THR A 647 0.89 5.01 -0.08
CA THR A 647 2.12 5.08 0.73
C THR A 647 3.38 4.74 -0.06
N HIS A 648 3.36 3.68 -0.87
CA HIS A 648 4.52 3.29 -1.68
C HIS A 648 4.91 4.37 -2.70
N LEU A 649 3.94 5.06 -3.26
CA LEU A 649 4.17 6.25 -4.06
C LEU A 649 4.86 7.35 -3.26
N ALA A 650 4.26 7.77 -2.14
CA ALA A 650 4.75 8.94 -1.43
C ALA A 650 6.17 8.71 -0.90
N LEU A 651 6.49 7.45 -0.56
CA LEU A 651 7.84 7.00 -0.30
C LEU A 651 8.77 7.30 -1.49
N ILE A 652 8.42 6.91 -2.72
CA ILE A 652 9.26 7.16 -3.90
C ILE A 652 9.56 8.66 -4.04
N ASN A 653 8.54 9.51 -3.96
CA ASN A 653 8.70 10.95 -4.11
C ASN A 653 9.58 11.55 -3.00
N ALA A 654 9.30 11.18 -1.75
CA ALA A 654 10.06 11.66 -0.59
C ALA A 654 11.53 11.25 -0.65
N VAL A 655 11.80 9.98 -0.97
CA VAL A 655 13.16 9.44 -1.09
C VAL A 655 13.91 10.13 -2.23
N VAL A 656 13.29 10.31 -3.40
CA VAL A 656 13.92 11.02 -4.53
C VAL A 656 14.19 12.48 -4.19
N HIS A 657 13.28 13.17 -3.51
CA HIS A 657 13.49 14.56 -3.06
C HIS A 657 14.70 14.68 -2.14
N VAL A 658 14.84 13.77 -1.16
CA VAL A 658 15.98 13.80 -0.24
C VAL A 658 17.29 13.50 -0.99
N ILE A 659 17.32 12.45 -1.82
CA ILE A 659 18.53 12.09 -2.59
C ILE A 659 19.00 13.27 -3.46
N ARG A 660 18.09 13.91 -4.19
CA ARG A 660 18.44 15.08 -5.03
C ARG A 660 18.99 16.23 -4.20
N ALA A 661 18.35 16.54 -3.06
CA ALA A 661 18.82 17.61 -2.18
C ALA A 661 20.21 17.32 -1.58
N GLU A 662 20.55 16.05 -1.33
CA GLU A 662 21.89 15.65 -0.90
C GLU A 662 22.92 15.80 -2.03
N GLU A 663 22.60 15.33 -3.24
CA GLU A 663 23.49 15.45 -4.41
C GLU A 663 23.77 16.91 -4.78
N GLU A 664 22.77 17.80 -4.68
CA GLU A 664 22.92 19.24 -4.92
C GLU A 664 23.78 19.95 -3.87
N ALA A 665 23.65 19.53 -2.60
CA ALA A 665 24.48 20.04 -1.51
C ALA A 665 25.96 19.67 -1.69
N ASP A 666 26.24 18.52 -2.28
CA ASP A 666 27.60 18.05 -2.59
C ASP A 666 28.17 18.67 -3.90
N GLY A 667 27.30 19.20 -4.78
CA GLY A 667 27.65 19.63 -6.15
C GLY A 667 27.97 21.11 -6.40
N SER A 668 27.24 22.07 -5.81
CA SER A 668 27.44 23.51 -6.14
C SER A 668 26.75 24.53 -5.21
N GLY A 669 25.99 24.11 -4.20
CA GLY A 669 25.48 25.01 -3.14
C GLY A 669 24.23 25.84 -3.46
N GLU A 670 23.56 25.65 -4.60
CA GLU A 670 22.22 26.17 -4.85
C GLU A 670 21.24 25.02 -5.10
N PHE A 671 20.18 24.95 -4.29
CA PHE A 671 19.09 23.98 -4.41
C PHE A 671 18.22 24.31 -5.63
N ILE A 672 18.02 23.32 -6.50
CA ILE A 672 17.12 23.42 -7.66
C ILE A 672 15.96 22.44 -7.41
N PRO A 673 14.73 22.90 -7.15
CA PRO A 673 13.61 22.02 -6.88
C PRO A 673 13.44 20.94 -7.95
N ALA A 674 12.99 19.75 -7.57
CA ALA A 674 12.89 18.55 -8.42
C ALA A 674 12.12 18.73 -9.76
N ASN A 675 11.37 19.82 -9.91
CA ASN A 675 10.59 20.20 -11.09
C ASN A 675 10.88 21.64 -11.57
N ALA A 676 12.03 22.23 -11.22
CA ALA A 676 12.40 23.55 -11.72
C ALA A 676 12.32 23.56 -13.26
N PRO A 677 11.76 24.61 -13.88
CA PRO A 677 11.90 24.77 -15.32
C PRO A 677 13.40 24.86 -15.64
N MET A 678 13.89 24.02 -16.55
CA MET A 678 15.13 24.36 -17.25
C MET A 678 14.93 25.66 -18.03
#